data_AF-A0ABC8A4R2-F1
#
_entry.id   AF-A0ABC8A4R2-F1
#
_cell.length_a   1.000
_cell.length_b   1.000
_cell.length_c   1.000
_cell.angle_alpha   90.00
_cell.angle_beta   90.00
_cell.angle_gamma   90.00
#
_symmetry.space_group_name_H-M   'P 1'
#
loop_
_entity.id
_entity.type
_entity.pdbx_description
1 polymer ?
#
loop_
_entity_poly.entity_id
_entity_poly.type
_entity_poly.pdbx_seq_one_letter_code
_entity_poly.pdbx_strand_id
1 'polypeptide(L)'
;MKVKWKPIQGLVSLGVGLLLFSSIAPSAAAFTVQQSVTNKDNVSVNIKQIDNFKNLFPNSLRTSASNSLAQTLVSVLSHDKVGENGNFTVDATIQDILKYTYPNATDDQLNGLTINGEQAVNWLHHVGYTATLVNRPLTTAEIKKQLDDSDPIIPILTNQNNDTWLGESVAGVLYAHDDVVAGDQKLNKSFIETPTLGEAMVQDGQEAQPITFPDESNAIDPIQSKDTFLWAQTIMNVKQDPTANNVKTLNTNTKDGIFASKVTTSGGYSGVEFTEPLLDGLKNKAPDSPQITASAQVQNKGWLPESKNGEPIGTEGQGLRMEAFKVALSHLPAGETGGIAYSAHVQGIGWQNDVANGGIAGTVGKGLRVEALKMHLTGSLAEHYSIYYATQVQNIGWTPYVKDGEISGTTGKALRVETISIRLVKKKLQKTPSDETKRSAVALVNLYEDADHQKTVADLETFAGVASTDAITSKQIMDWYHFLGLEFDTQNGRFSPDKAKNLSKTGRLYYTFLKAKTAPDNIQNFGAIGMGYMENSMSYSPYMSYLNEDYAPSAFWAPRGKESYSQMNGRMKTYDYDHIFTLDEQGKQASEYEEEVTLYNIRAKESTEVANVNPPADSPASPVTPVNAINASYHSLSAFNINETQGQEPWCSEYIAASAINTLNQTKDITAQSVMQSFYPNVSLEQLKTMSGLKIDDYLKTLQSKYQVTADVENRALSFDEVKKELDAGKMIQMDAYDQNETAPQGSENNVGHSLAIVGYVLPADGDTTKHAPYYEIWNPWWGQIYCVSSKAPYFNLAGTQYKWTRTWHNWHKVGTGATIQTNPAVAQQKVASAVNPNATPIYSKSTPFNPLGKNINNQNVCNFGKPTAAKTIDGTVYEAMISLDKSTIFASKIVSNNPKNKIRSYGKTAQKFVSNIEGMISTQVEIGKWAFTNAILFTLFAIAQAIPVLNVAVDAISLTLTTLWGGGIGAEDITLLVSYIINFINYQNGASSCFNSL
;
A
#
# COMPACT_ATOMS: atom_id res chain seq x y z
N MET A 1 2.77 8.78 53.46
CA MET A 1 1.88 7.99 54.37
C MET A 1 1.52 6.68 53.70
N LYS A 2 1.07 5.65 54.44
CA LYS A 2 0.50 4.41 53.88
C LYS A 2 -1.03 4.46 53.91
N VAL A 3 -1.68 4.24 52.76
CA VAL A 3 -3.06 3.74 52.68
C VAL A 3 -3.13 2.71 51.54
N LYS A 4 -3.89 1.63 51.73
CA LYS A 4 -4.16 0.59 50.71
C LYS A 4 -5.55 0.81 50.12
N TRP A 5 -5.80 0.34 48.89
CA TRP A 5 -7.12 -0.16 48.49
C TRP A 5 -7.00 -1.48 47.71
N LYS A 6 -8.13 -2.19 47.53
CA LYS A 6 -8.19 -3.59 47.07
C LYS A 6 -8.68 -3.71 45.61
N PRO A 7 -8.39 -4.85 44.92
CA PRO A 7 -8.98 -5.17 43.63
C PRO A 7 -10.43 -5.66 43.74
N ILE A 8 -11.13 -5.65 42.61
CA ILE A 8 -12.41 -6.35 42.38
C ILE A 8 -12.24 -7.23 41.14
N GLN A 9 -12.72 -8.47 41.20
CA GLN A 9 -12.84 -9.38 40.06
C GLN A 9 -14.32 -9.57 39.69
N GLY A 10 -14.61 -9.76 38.40
CA GLY A 10 -15.88 -10.23 37.87
C GLY A 10 -15.63 -11.14 36.66
N LEU A 11 -16.31 -12.27 36.59
CA LEU A 11 -16.18 -13.29 35.54
C LEU A 11 -17.02 -12.89 34.30
N VAL A 12 -16.65 -13.16 33.03
CA VAL A 12 -16.42 -14.46 32.34
C VAL A 12 -17.72 -15.31 32.32
N SER A 13 -18.25 -15.84 31.21
CA SER A 13 -17.89 -15.84 29.76
C SER A 13 -19.18 -15.57 28.91
N LEU A 14 -19.47 -15.99 27.66
CA LEU A 14 -18.90 -16.95 26.69
C LEU A 14 -19.48 -16.67 25.27
N GLY A 15 -18.71 -16.88 24.19
CA GLY A 15 -19.21 -16.92 22.81
C GLY A 15 -18.11 -17.30 21.80
N VAL A 16 -18.29 -18.37 21.04
CA VAL A 16 -17.29 -18.88 20.07
C VAL A 16 -17.49 -18.26 18.69
N GLY A 17 -16.40 -17.83 18.05
CA GLY A 17 -16.39 -17.35 16.67
C GLY A 17 -14.96 -17.23 16.16
N LEU A 18 -14.38 -18.33 15.66
CA LEU A 18 -13.00 -18.40 15.18
C LEU A 18 -12.96 -19.17 13.86
N LEU A 19 -12.87 -18.44 12.74
CA LEU A 19 -12.16 -18.75 11.49
C LEU A 19 -12.49 -17.69 10.42
N LEU A 20 -11.53 -17.44 9.52
CA LEU A 20 -11.64 -16.57 8.32
C LEU A 20 -12.01 -15.10 8.58
N PHE A 21 -11.01 -14.29 8.93
CA PHE A 21 -11.01 -12.87 8.55
C PHE A 21 -10.61 -12.76 7.07
N SER A 22 -11.57 -12.53 6.18
CA SER A 22 -11.30 -11.98 4.84
C SER A 22 -10.89 -10.52 5.01
N SER A 23 -9.62 -10.20 4.77
CA SER A 23 -9.01 -8.96 5.23
C SER A 23 -9.33 -7.74 4.36
N ILE A 24 -10.53 -7.17 4.48
CA ILE A 24 -10.70 -5.72 4.28
C ILE A 24 -10.32 -5.02 5.58
N ALA A 25 -9.02 -4.97 5.83
CA ALA A 25 -8.50 -3.98 6.76
C ALA A 25 -8.71 -2.59 6.13
N PRO A 26 -9.28 -1.59 6.84
CA PRO A 26 -9.08 -0.21 6.45
C PRO A 26 -7.56 0.02 6.40
N SER A 27 -7.07 0.70 5.36
CA SER A 27 -5.65 0.84 5.05
C SER A 27 -4.82 1.08 6.31
N ALA A 28 -3.91 0.15 6.62
CA ALA A 28 -3.03 0.29 7.78
C ALA A 28 -2.31 1.64 7.69
N ALA A 29 -2.34 2.43 8.77
CA ALA A 29 -1.80 3.77 8.76
C ALA A 29 -0.32 3.73 8.35
N ALA A 30 0.03 4.43 7.26
CA ALA A 30 1.32 4.28 6.59
C ALA A 30 2.52 4.65 7.48
N PHE A 31 2.26 5.48 8.48
CA PHE A 31 3.25 5.97 9.43
C PHE A 31 2.74 5.80 10.88
N THR A 32 3.65 5.59 11.83
CA THR A 32 3.31 5.49 13.27
C THR A 32 3.38 6.87 13.92
N VAL A 33 2.45 7.20 14.82
CA VAL A 33 2.48 8.42 15.63
C VAL A 33 2.76 8.10 17.09
N GLN A 34 3.77 8.75 17.67
CA GLN A 34 3.97 8.80 19.13
C GLN A 34 3.34 10.05 19.74
N GLN A 35 2.87 9.90 20.97
CA GLN A 35 2.39 11.00 21.81
C GLN A 35 3.20 11.03 23.11
N SER A 36 3.79 12.18 23.43
CA SER A 36 4.58 12.42 24.64
C SER A 36 3.98 13.55 25.47
N VAL A 37 3.53 13.24 26.69
CA VAL A 37 2.93 14.23 27.62
C VAL A 37 3.87 14.48 28.79
N THR A 38 4.34 15.72 28.93
CA THR A 38 5.16 16.19 30.06
C THR A 38 4.38 17.23 30.87
N ASN A 39 4.40 17.12 32.19
CA ASN A 39 3.75 18.07 33.11
C ASN A 39 4.75 18.58 34.13
N LYS A 40 4.91 19.91 34.25
CA LYS A 40 5.81 20.55 35.22
C LYS A 40 5.36 21.97 35.53
N ASP A 41 5.37 22.37 36.80
CA ASP A 41 5.18 23.76 37.27
C ASP A 41 3.94 24.47 36.66
N ASN A 42 2.79 23.78 36.65
CA ASN A 42 1.52 24.19 36.02
C ASN A 42 1.53 24.39 34.49
N VAL A 43 2.59 23.95 33.81
CA VAL A 43 2.64 23.81 32.35
C VAL A 43 2.48 22.33 31.97
N SER A 44 1.58 22.07 31.03
CA SER A 44 1.44 20.80 30.33
C SER A 44 1.96 20.97 28.90
N VAL A 45 2.74 20.00 28.41
CA VAL A 45 3.25 19.95 27.04
C VAL A 45 2.92 18.58 26.48
N ASN A 46 2.08 18.54 25.46
CA ASN A 46 1.67 17.34 24.75
C ASN A 46 2.19 17.40 23.31
N ILE A 47 3.26 16.66 22.99
CA ILE A 47 3.81 16.58 21.63
C ILE A 47 3.25 15.33 20.96
N LYS A 48 2.80 15.47 19.71
CA LYS A 48 2.54 14.35 18.79
C LYS A 48 3.46 14.45 17.60
N GLN A 49 4.09 13.32 17.23
CA GLN A 49 5.09 13.24 16.16
C GLN A 49 4.87 11.97 15.35
N ILE A 50 5.01 12.06 14.03
CA ILE A 50 5.16 10.88 13.16
C ILE A 50 6.57 10.30 13.39
N ASP A 51 6.65 9.12 13.99
CA ASP A 51 7.89 8.40 14.34
C ASP A 51 8.77 8.17 13.12
N ASN A 52 8.15 7.83 11.99
CA ASN A 52 8.81 7.50 10.75
C ASN A 52 9.60 8.69 10.17
N PHE A 53 9.34 9.92 10.61
CA PHE A 53 10.01 11.14 10.15
C PHE A 53 11.02 11.70 11.17
N LYS A 54 11.40 10.92 12.19
CA LYS A 54 12.42 11.33 13.16
C LYS A 54 13.82 11.31 12.53
N ASN A 55 14.40 12.49 12.30
CA ASN A 55 15.61 12.71 11.50
C ASN A 55 15.38 12.32 10.03
N LEU A 56 14.33 12.85 9.39
CA LEU A 56 13.98 12.48 8.01
C LEU A 56 15.04 12.96 7.00
N PHE A 57 15.72 14.06 7.31
CA PHE A 57 16.81 14.61 6.50
C PHE A 57 18.12 14.66 7.31
N PRO A 58 18.77 13.49 7.56
CA PRO A 58 20.06 13.45 8.22
C PRO A 58 21.10 14.23 7.41
N ASN A 59 22.16 14.70 8.07
CA ASN A 59 23.16 15.59 7.45
C ASN A 59 23.92 14.98 6.25
N SER A 60 23.76 13.69 5.95
CA SER A 60 24.26 13.01 4.74
C SER A 60 23.28 13.01 3.55
N LEU A 61 22.03 13.44 3.72
CA LEU A 61 20.97 13.51 2.70
C LEU A 61 20.57 14.97 2.35
N ARG A 62 21.40 15.96 2.72
CA ARG A 62 21.19 17.37 2.37
C ARG A 62 21.39 17.58 0.86
N THR A 63 20.39 18.14 0.17
CA THR A 63 20.36 18.27 -1.30
C THR A 63 20.53 19.72 -1.78
N SER A 64 20.53 19.97 -3.09
CA SER A 64 20.40 21.30 -3.65
C SER A 64 18.94 21.81 -3.55
N ALA A 65 18.75 23.11 -3.34
CA ALA A 65 17.41 23.69 -3.14
C ALA A 65 16.46 23.46 -4.33
N SER A 66 16.98 23.43 -5.56
CA SER A 66 16.27 23.03 -6.78
C SER A 66 15.63 21.64 -6.70
N ASN A 67 16.21 20.72 -5.92
CA ASN A 67 15.73 19.35 -5.73
C ASN A 67 14.90 19.15 -4.45
N SER A 68 14.60 20.21 -3.69
CA SER A 68 13.99 20.10 -2.36
C SER A 68 12.69 19.28 -2.37
N LEU A 69 11.76 19.57 -3.30
CA LEU A 69 10.48 18.84 -3.38
C LEU A 69 10.68 17.38 -3.81
N ALA A 70 11.55 17.11 -4.79
CA ALA A 70 11.85 15.74 -5.21
C ALA A 70 12.47 14.91 -4.07
N GLN A 71 13.42 15.48 -3.31
CA GLN A 71 14.02 14.83 -2.14
C GLN A 71 12.98 14.59 -1.03
N THR A 72 12.09 15.55 -0.76
CA THR A 72 11.01 15.39 0.22
C THR A 72 10.07 14.24 -0.14
N LEU A 73 9.68 14.10 -1.41
CA LEU A 73 8.85 12.99 -1.88
C LEU A 73 9.55 11.64 -1.69
N VAL A 74 10.80 11.51 -2.13
CA VAL A 74 11.61 10.29 -1.94
C VAL A 74 11.71 9.93 -0.46
N SER A 75 12.09 10.89 0.40
CA SER A 75 12.24 10.64 1.83
C SER A 75 10.95 10.22 2.51
N VAL A 76 9.79 10.77 2.13
CA VAL A 76 8.49 10.34 2.69
C VAL A 76 8.15 8.91 2.27
N LEU A 77 8.26 8.58 0.98
CA LEU A 77 7.95 7.23 0.49
C LEU A 77 8.94 6.17 1.00
N SER A 78 10.22 6.52 1.17
CA SER A 78 11.24 5.62 1.74
C SER A 78 11.06 5.37 3.24
N HIS A 79 9.99 5.87 3.85
CA HIS A 79 9.65 5.64 5.26
C HIS A 79 8.22 5.09 5.45
N ASP A 80 7.47 4.80 4.38
CA ASP A 80 6.24 4.00 4.44
C ASP A 80 6.59 2.52 4.74
N LYS A 81 5.71 1.84 5.50
CA LYS A 81 5.89 0.47 6.01
C LYS A 81 4.73 -0.48 5.65
N VAL A 82 3.79 -0.10 4.78
CA VAL A 82 2.53 -0.84 4.51
C VAL A 82 2.73 -2.20 3.81
N GLY A 83 3.91 -2.49 3.25
CA GLY A 83 4.21 -3.82 2.71
C GLY A 83 4.27 -4.90 3.80
N GLU A 84 3.62 -6.06 3.57
CA GLU A 84 3.45 -7.17 4.54
C GLU A 84 4.74 -7.74 5.17
N ASN A 85 5.92 -7.39 4.64
CA ASN A 85 7.23 -7.83 5.14
C ASN A 85 8.13 -6.67 5.62
N GLY A 86 7.60 -5.44 5.74
CA GLY A 86 8.35 -4.28 6.23
C GLY A 86 9.46 -3.75 5.30
N ASN A 87 9.46 -4.18 4.03
CA ASN A 87 10.34 -3.61 2.99
C ASN A 87 9.79 -2.24 2.54
N PHE A 88 10.71 -1.31 2.28
CA PHE A 88 10.38 0.00 1.68
C PHE A 88 9.60 -0.19 0.39
N THR A 89 8.42 0.43 0.28
CA THR A 89 7.46 0.18 -0.80
C THR A 89 7.83 0.85 -2.13
N VAL A 90 8.67 1.89 -2.11
CA VAL A 90 9.18 2.58 -3.32
C VAL A 90 10.67 2.90 -3.15
N ASP A 91 11.51 2.20 -3.90
CA ASP A 91 12.93 2.54 -4.10
C ASP A 91 13.03 3.43 -5.36
N ALA A 92 13.01 4.75 -5.16
CA ALA A 92 13.05 5.75 -6.23
C ALA A 92 14.00 6.90 -5.88
N THR A 93 14.62 7.47 -6.90
CA THR A 93 15.56 8.59 -6.77
C THR A 93 14.96 9.90 -7.28
N ILE A 94 15.61 11.02 -6.95
CA ILE A 94 15.33 12.33 -7.55
C ILE A 94 15.33 12.26 -9.10
N GLN A 95 16.26 11.49 -9.69
CA GLN A 95 16.31 11.35 -11.15
C GLN A 95 15.08 10.62 -11.71
N ASP A 96 14.46 9.69 -10.98
CA ASP A 96 13.28 8.96 -11.49
C ASP A 96 12.05 9.87 -11.54
N ILE A 97 11.90 10.77 -10.55
CA ILE A 97 10.85 11.81 -10.55
C ILE A 97 11.08 12.78 -11.73
N LEU A 98 12.31 13.25 -11.92
CA LEU A 98 12.65 14.17 -13.00
C LEU A 98 12.55 13.51 -14.39
N LYS A 99 12.92 12.23 -14.53
CA LYS A 99 12.79 11.45 -15.79
C LYS A 99 11.34 11.12 -16.13
N TYR A 100 10.48 10.89 -15.14
CA TYR A 100 9.04 10.81 -15.35
C TYR A 100 8.46 12.14 -15.85
N THR A 101 8.87 13.26 -15.23
CA THR A 101 8.34 14.60 -15.52
C THR A 101 8.86 15.15 -16.86
N TYR A 102 10.12 14.87 -17.20
CA TYR A 102 10.84 15.39 -18.37
C TYR A 102 11.49 14.25 -19.17
N PRO A 103 10.71 13.32 -19.77
CA PRO A 103 11.22 12.08 -20.37
C PRO A 103 12.10 12.25 -21.63
N ASN A 104 12.29 13.48 -22.09
CA ASN A 104 13.15 13.84 -23.23
C ASN A 104 14.42 14.63 -22.84
N ALA A 105 14.64 14.88 -21.54
CA ALA A 105 15.82 15.59 -21.05
C ALA A 105 17.05 14.66 -20.96
N THR A 106 18.25 15.19 -21.24
CA THR A 106 19.51 14.48 -20.98
C THR A 106 19.85 14.49 -19.48
N ASP A 107 20.73 13.58 -19.03
CA ASP A 107 21.17 13.55 -17.63
C ASP A 107 21.75 14.90 -17.16
N ASP A 108 22.49 15.61 -18.04
CA ASP A 108 23.00 16.96 -17.76
C ASP A 108 21.88 18.01 -17.60
N GLN A 109 20.81 17.90 -18.39
CA GLN A 109 19.66 18.81 -18.31
C GLN A 109 18.84 18.59 -17.04
N LEU A 110 18.68 17.35 -16.58
CA LEU A 110 17.91 17.01 -15.38
C LEU A 110 18.46 17.71 -14.13
N ASN A 111 19.78 17.93 -14.04
CA ASN A 111 20.41 18.62 -12.91
C ASN A 111 19.91 20.08 -12.72
N GLY A 112 19.46 20.73 -13.80
CA GLY A 112 18.92 22.10 -13.80
C GLY A 112 17.40 22.21 -13.83
N LEU A 113 16.68 21.09 -13.76
CA LEU A 113 15.23 21.03 -13.75
C LEU A 113 14.69 20.87 -12.32
N THR A 114 13.46 21.34 -12.10
CA THR A 114 12.72 21.16 -10.84
C THR A 114 11.27 20.75 -11.12
N ILE A 115 10.52 20.43 -10.08
CA ILE A 115 9.11 20.03 -10.17
C ILE A 115 8.23 20.95 -9.33
N ASN A 116 7.02 21.22 -9.81
CA ASN A 116 5.97 21.90 -9.06
C ASN A 116 5.06 20.89 -8.33
N GLY A 117 4.13 21.39 -7.49
CA GLY A 117 3.22 20.55 -6.71
C GLY A 117 2.26 19.66 -7.53
N GLU A 118 1.95 20.04 -8.77
CA GLU A 118 1.09 19.26 -9.67
C GLU A 118 1.86 18.10 -10.31
N GLN A 119 3.07 18.36 -10.80
CA GLN A 119 4.00 17.34 -11.30
C GLN A 119 4.34 16.32 -10.19
N ALA A 120 4.54 16.78 -8.95
CA ALA A 120 4.74 15.95 -7.78
C ALA A 120 3.56 14.99 -7.51
N VAL A 121 2.32 15.49 -7.53
CA VAL A 121 1.12 14.66 -7.31
C VAL A 121 0.88 13.68 -8.46
N ASN A 122 1.11 14.10 -9.71
CA ASN A 122 1.04 13.20 -10.87
C ASN A 122 2.07 12.06 -10.77
N TRP A 123 3.28 12.34 -10.30
CA TRP A 123 4.28 11.30 -10.04
C TRP A 123 3.88 10.35 -8.90
N LEU A 124 3.34 10.87 -7.79
CA LEU A 124 2.81 10.03 -6.70
C LEU A 124 1.73 9.06 -7.23
N HIS A 125 0.79 9.56 -8.03
CA HIS A 125 -0.25 8.73 -8.67
C HIS A 125 0.36 7.67 -9.59
N HIS A 126 1.44 7.99 -10.31
CA HIS A 126 2.15 7.03 -11.16
C HIS A 126 2.87 5.92 -10.38
N VAL A 127 3.47 6.21 -9.23
CA VAL A 127 4.14 5.20 -8.38
C VAL A 127 3.19 4.47 -7.43
N GLY A 128 1.88 4.56 -7.66
CA GLY A 128 0.87 3.82 -6.90
C GLY A 128 0.53 4.45 -5.55
N TYR A 129 0.52 5.77 -5.45
CA TYR A 129 0.07 6.53 -4.28
C TYR A 129 -1.03 7.52 -4.64
N THR A 130 -2.12 7.50 -3.89
CA THR A 130 -3.06 8.63 -3.86
C THR A 130 -2.39 9.83 -3.18
N ALA A 131 -2.72 11.04 -3.65
CA ALA A 131 -2.23 12.31 -3.10
C ALA A 131 -3.13 13.48 -3.53
N THR A 132 -3.13 14.58 -2.77
CA THR A 132 -3.93 15.79 -3.04
C THR A 132 -3.06 17.04 -2.95
N LEU A 133 -3.13 17.92 -3.96
CA LEU A 133 -2.54 19.27 -3.91
C LEU A 133 -3.57 20.30 -3.42
N VAL A 134 -3.16 21.17 -2.51
CA VAL A 134 -3.95 22.29 -1.99
C VAL A 134 -3.19 23.59 -2.17
N ASN A 135 -3.77 24.56 -2.88
CA ASN A 135 -3.12 25.85 -3.19
C ASN A 135 -3.26 26.88 -2.04
N ARG A 136 -2.91 26.46 -0.82
CA ARG A 136 -2.79 27.29 0.39
C ARG A 136 -2.04 26.54 1.51
N PRO A 137 -1.65 27.24 2.58
CA PRO A 137 -1.41 26.64 3.90
C PRO A 137 -2.61 25.85 4.42
N LEU A 138 -2.33 24.87 5.28
CA LEU A 138 -3.33 24.28 6.17
C LEU A 138 -3.48 25.13 7.44
N THR A 139 -4.66 25.08 8.05
CA THR A 139 -4.91 25.63 9.39
C THR A 139 -4.44 24.66 10.47
N THR A 140 -4.14 25.14 11.68
CA THR A 140 -3.77 24.31 12.84
C THR A 140 -4.77 23.17 13.09
N ALA A 141 -6.08 23.38 12.86
CA ALA A 141 -7.08 22.32 12.98
C ALA A 141 -6.93 21.20 11.93
N GLU A 142 -6.59 21.55 10.68
CA GLU A 142 -6.32 20.61 9.60
C GLU A 142 -4.98 19.88 9.79
N ILE A 143 -3.94 20.62 10.20
CA ILE A 143 -2.61 20.08 10.50
C ILE A 143 -2.71 19.03 11.61
N LYS A 144 -3.38 19.37 12.72
CA LYS A 144 -3.61 18.45 13.83
C LYS A 144 -4.37 17.21 13.39
N LYS A 145 -5.44 17.36 12.60
CA LYS A 145 -6.20 16.22 12.09
C LYS A 145 -5.31 15.28 11.26
N GLN A 146 -4.59 15.81 10.29
CA GLN A 146 -3.73 15.01 9.42
C GLN A 146 -2.63 14.29 10.21
N LEU A 147 -1.90 14.99 11.09
CA LEU A 147 -0.88 14.35 11.92
C LEU A 147 -1.46 13.35 12.94
N ASP A 148 -2.67 13.57 13.45
CA ASP A 148 -3.35 12.62 14.34
C ASP A 148 -3.85 11.37 13.59
N ASP A 149 -4.17 11.50 12.29
CA ASP A 149 -4.51 10.40 11.38
C ASP A 149 -3.28 9.69 10.79
N SER A 150 -2.06 10.03 11.25
CA SER A 150 -0.75 9.62 10.67
C SER A 150 -0.46 10.08 9.24
N ASP A 151 -1.22 11.04 8.69
CA ASP A 151 -1.06 11.48 7.31
C ASP A 151 0.08 12.50 7.13
N PRO A 152 1.00 12.29 6.17
CA PRO A 152 2.10 13.20 5.91
C PRO A 152 1.61 14.51 5.28
N ILE A 153 2.15 15.61 5.76
CA ILE A 153 1.89 16.95 5.25
C ILE A 153 3.19 17.48 4.65
N ILE A 154 3.19 17.75 3.34
CA ILE A 154 4.34 18.29 2.59
C ILE A 154 4.05 19.76 2.25
N PRO A 155 4.45 20.73 3.09
CA PRO A 155 4.39 22.14 2.74
C PRO A 155 5.38 22.48 1.62
N ILE A 156 4.92 23.25 0.63
CA ILE A 156 5.73 23.91 -0.39
C ILE A 156 5.80 25.40 -0.04
N LEU A 157 7.02 25.90 0.14
CA LEU A 157 7.33 27.21 0.67
C LEU A 157 8.07 28.05 -0.39
N THR A 158 7.60 29.26 -0.68
CA THR A 158 8.18 30.15 -1.69
C THR A 158 9.04 31.24 -1.03
N ASN A 159 10.30 31.38 -1.46
CA ASN A 159 11.21 32.40 -0.95
C ASN A 159 10.67 33.80 -1.29
N GLN A 160 10.74 34.74 -0.34
CA GLN A 160 10.31 36.13 -0.52
C GLN A 160 11.49 37.09 -0.80
N ASN A 161 12.73 36.59 -0.76
CA ASN A 161 13.95 37.36 -0.97
C ASN A 161 14.53 37.12 -2.39
N ASN A 162 14.99 38.17 -3.06
CA ASN A 162 15.40 38.12 -4.47
C ASN A 162 16.88 37.69 -4.70
N ASP A 163 17.74 37.76 -3.70
CA ASP A 163 19.19 37.51 -3.85
C ASP A 163 19.53 36.00 -3.99
N THR A 164 18.61 35.14 -3.54
CA THR A 164 18.76 33.70 -3.27
C THR A 164 17.87 32.83 -4.18
N TRP A 165 17.85 33.19 -5.46
CA TRP A 165 17.09 32.57 -6.56
C TRP A 165 17.21 31.03 -6.67
N LEU A 166 18.35 30.41 -6.33
CA LEU A 166 18.49 28.95 -6.37
C LEU A 166 17.78 28.33 -5.16
N GLY A 167 16.45 28.25 -5.26
CA GLY A 167 15.55 27.94 -4.16
C GLY A 167 14.30 28.82 -4.07
N GLU A 168 13.86 29.45 -5.18
CA GLU A 168 12.59 30.22 -5.24
C GLU A 168 11.40 29.47 -4.62
N SER A 169 11.37 28.13 -4.67
CA SER A 169 10.53 27.34 -3.79
C SER A 169 11.27 26.11 -3.26
N VAL A 170 11.07 25.84 -1.98
CA VAL A 170 11.57 24.69 -1.23
C VAL A 170 10.39 23.88 -0.68
N ALA A 171 10.64 22.67 -0.19
CA ALA A 171 9.63 21.85 0.45
C ALA A 171 10.22 21.13 1.67
N GLY A 172 9.34 20.76 2.60
CA GLY A 172 9.70 19.99 3.79
C GLY A 172 8.60 19.02 4.17
N VAL A 173 8.72 18.41 5.35
CA VAL A 173 7.66 17.65 5.98
C VAL A 173 7.29 18.33 7.29
N LEU A 174 6.01 18.65 7.44
CA LEU A 174 5.47 19.03 8.73
C LEU A 174 5.23 17.71 9.49
N TYR A 175 6.05 17.44 10.52
CA TYR A 175 6.21 16.10 11.09
C TYR A 175 5.65 15.94 12.51
N ALA A 176 5.43 17.05 13.22
CA ALA A 176 4.95 17.07 14.59
C ALA A 176 4.11 18.32 14.91
N HIS A 177 3.30 18.22 15.96
CA HIS A 177 2.63 19.36 16.61
C HIS A 177 2.71 19.27 18.13
N ASP A 178 2.65 20.43 18.81
CA ASP A 178 2.54 20.51 20.27
C ASP A 178 1.22 21.13 20.74
N ASP A 179 0.76 20.72 21.91
CA ASP A 179 -0.27 21.40 22.69
C ASP A 179 0.33 21.79 24.04
N VAL A 180 0.65 23.08 24.18
CA VAL A 180 1.18 23.68 25.41
C VAL A 180 0.03 24.38 26.15
N VAL A 181 -0.21 23.99 27.39
CA VAL A 181 -1.24 24.57 28.26
C VAL A 181 -0.57 25.12 29.52
N ALA A 182 -0.75 26.42 29.79
CA ALA A 182 -0.16 27.13 30.93
C ALA A 182 -1.23 28.02 31.58
N GLY A 183 -1.90 27.49 32.61
CA GLY A 183 -3.11 28.11 33.16
C GLY A 183 -4.22 28.21 32.11
N ASP A 184 -4.76 29.41 31.91
CA ASP A 184 -5.79 29.68 30.88
C ASP A 184 -5.19 29.84 29.46
N GLN A 185 -3.87 29.96 29.33
CA GLN A 185 -3.22 30.11 28.02
C GLN A 185 -3.01 28.76 27.34
N LYS A 186 -3.31 28.71 26.04
CA LYS A 186 -2.95 27.62 25.14
C LYS A 186 -2.08 28.15 24.02
N LEU A 187 -1.05 27.39 23.66
CA LEU A 187 -0.21 27.63 22.50
C LEU A 187 -0.07 26.30 21.76
N ASN A 188 -0.21 26.35 20.43
CA ASN A 188 0.10 25.24 19.55
C ASN A 188 1.17 25.69 18.57
N LYS A 189 2.12 24.78 18.32
CA LYS A 189 3.11 24.87 17.24
C LYS A 189 3.05 23.64 16.35
N SER A 190 3.53 23.84 15.14
CA SER A 190 3.77 22.79 14.15
C SER A 190 5.22 22.87 13.68
N PHE A 191 5.86 21.72 13.52
CA PHE A 191 7.30 21.61 13.24
C PHE A 191 7.51 21.12 11.81
N ILE A 192 8.29 21.86 11.02
CA ILE A 192 8.64 21.54 9.63
C ILE A 192 10.14 21.23 9.56
N GLU A 193 10.51 20.04 9.10
CA GLU A 193 11.90 19.69 8.73
C GLU A 193 12.06 19.83 7.21
N THR A 194 13.17 20.40 6.74
CA THR A 194 13.51 20.52 5.30
C THR A 194 14.87 19.88 4.99
N PRO A 195 15.08 19.38 3.76
CA PRO A 195 16.37 18.82 3.35
C PRO A 195 17.48 19.87 3.16
N THR A 196 17.18 21.17 3.28
CA THR A 196 18.11 22.27 2.92
C THR A 196 18.26 23.36 3.98
N LEU A 197 17.17 23.77 4.65
CA LEU A 197 17.15 24.88 5.60
C LEU A 197 17.11 24.44 7.08
N GLY A 198 17.01 23.13 7.34
CA GLY A 198 16.83 22.61 8.70
C GLY A 198 15.37 22.72 9.16
N GLU A 199 15.16 23.07 10.43
CA GLU A 199 13.84 23.12 11.07
C GLU A 199 13.24 24.53 11.19
N ALA A 200 11.91 24.61 11.05
CA ALA A 200 11.11 25.79 11.38
C ALA A 200 9.90 25.44 12.26
N MET A 201 9.45 26.42 13.04
CA MET A 201 8.23 26.36 13.84
C MET A 201 7.17 27.30 13.27
N VAL A 202 5.99 26.76 12.98
CA VAL A 202 4.77 27.53 12.67
C VAL A 202 3.94 27.64 13.95
N GLN A 203 3.36 28.81 14.23
CA GLN A 203 2.46 29.02 15.38
C GLN A 203 1.00 29.08 14.91
N ASP A 204 0.06 28.70 15.77
CA ASP A 204 -1.39 28.81 15.54
C ASP A 204 -1.78 30.22 15.04
N GLY A 205 -2.46 30.28 13.89
CA GLY A 205 -2.85 31.53 13.23
C GLY A 205 -1.72 32.28 12.49
N GLN A 206 -0.53 31.68 12.32
CA GLN A 206 0.60 32.24 11.56
C GLN A 206 0.97 31.42 10.30
N GLU A 207 0.18 30.41 9.94
CA GLU A 207 0.46 29.46 8.85
C GLU A 207 0.49 30.12 7.47
N ALA A 208 -0.19 31.26 7.32
CA ALA A 208 -0.21 32.10 6.12
C ALA A 208 0.68 33.35 6.21
N GLN A 209 1.60 33.41 7.18
CA GLN A 209 2.62 34.45 7.28
C GLN A 209 3.99 33.92 6.79
N PRO A 210 4.92 34.79 6.36
CA PRO A 210 6.28 34.36 6.05
C PRO A 210 6.99 33.80 7.29
N ILE A 211 7.57 32.60 7.17
CA ILE A 211 8.33 31.93 8.23
C ILE A 211 9.84 32.02 7.95
N THR A 212 10.64 31.95 9.02
CA THR A 212 12.10 31.87 8.99
C THR A 212 12.57 30.51 9.49
N PHE A 213 13.78 30.09 9.10
CA PHE A 213 14.44 28.89 9.62
C PHE A 213 15.54 29.29 10.62
N PRO A 214 15.21 29.44 11.92
CA PRO A 214 16.12 30.04 12.91
C PRO A 214 17.31 29.16 13.29
N ASP A 215 17.32 27.88 12.89
CA ASP A 215 18.43 26.97 13.14
C ASP A 215 19.55 27.15 12.09
N GLU A 216 20.32 28.24 12.25
CA GLU A 216 21.55 28.49 11.48
C GLU A 216 22.61 27.37 11.61
N SER A 217 22.46 26.38 12.49
CA SER A 217 23.46 25.31 12.67
C SER A 217 23.33 24.16 11.66
N ASN A 218 22.14 23.93 11.11
CA ASN A 218 21.85 22.82 10.18
C ASN A 218 21.62 23.26 8.72
N ALA A 219 21.30 24.53 8.46
CA ALA A 219 21.25 25.08 7.10
C ALA A 219 22.67 25.25 6.54
N ILE A 220 22.98 24.65 5.38
CA ILE A 220 24.36 24.66 4.84
C ILE A 220 24.78 26.06 4.36
N ASP A 221 23.88 26.78 3.69
CA ASP A 221 24.09 28.16 3.25
C ASP A 221 23.46 29.15 4.25
N PRO A 222 24.26 29.91 5.03
CA PRO A 222 23.78 30.82 6.06
C PRO A 222 23.25 32.16 5.51
N ILE A 223 23.19 32.34 4.18
CA ILE A 223 22.39 33.38 3.55
C ILE A 223 20.94 32.88 3.44
N GLN A 224 20.72 31.67 2.93
CA GLN A 224 19.37 31.12 2.70
C GLN A 224 18.55 30.92 3.99
N SER A 225 19.19 30.64 5.13
CA SER A 225 18.48 30.53 6.42
C SER A 225 17.93 31.86 6.95
N LYS A 226 18.42 32.99 6.44
CA LYS A 226 18.02 34.36 6.85
C LYS A 226 16.89 34.92 5.98
N ASP A 227 16.48 34.18 4.97
CA ASP A 227 15.35 34.52 4.13
C ASP A 227 14.00 34.26 4.84
N THR A 228 12.94 34.86 4.30
CA THR A 228 11.57 34.58 4.73
C THR A 228 10.85 33.80 3.64
N PHE A 229 10.12 32.76 4.04
CA PHE A 229 9.46 31.82 3.14
C PHE A 229 7.96 31.81 3.40
N LEU A 230 7.15 32.05 2.36
CA LEU A 230 5.70 31.99 2.45
C LEU A 230 5.22 30.57 2.11
N TRP A 231 4.44 29.95 3.00
CA TRP A 231 3.79 28.67 2.67
C TRP A 231 2.73 28.91 1.59
N ALA A 232 2.95 28.36 0.40
CA ALA A 232 2.16 28.64 -0.80
C ALA A 232 1.22 27.49 -1.19
N GLN A 233 1.69 26.24 -1.09
CA GLN A 233 0.92 25.04 -1.41
C GLN A 233 1.17 23.93 -0.38
N THR A 234 0.29 22.94 -0.34
CA THR A 234 0.45 21.74 0.49
C THR A 234 0.13 20.50 -0.32
N ILE A 235 0.98 19.48 -0.29
CA ILE A 235 0.63 18.12 -0.70
C ILE A 235 0.25 17.34 0.56
N MET A 236 -0.90 16.65 0.51
CA MET A 236 -1.49 15.92 1.64
C MET A 236 -2.17 14.63 1.15
N ASN A 237 -2.72 13.83 2.08
CA ASN A 237 -3.33 12.53 1.79
C ASN A 237 -2.41 11.55 1.02
N VAL A 238 -1.09 11.61 1.22
CA VAL A 238 -0.15 10.71 0.52
C VAL A 238 -0.25 9.31 1.12
N LYS A 239 -0.98 8.41 0.46
CA LYS A 239 -1.28 7.04 0.91
C LYS A 239 -1.14 6.07 -0.27
N GLN A 240 -0.58 4.88 -0.04
CA GLN A 240 -0.51 3.83 -1.06
C GLN A 240 -1.91 3.56 -1.65
N ASP A 241 -2.00 3.53 -2.98
CA ASP A 241 -3.22 3.24 -3.71
C ASP A 241 -3.56 1.74 -3.57
N PRO A 242 -4.66 1.37 -2.86
CA PRO A 242 -4.98 -0.03 -2.61
C PRO A 242 -5.30 -0.80 -3.89
N THR A 243 -5.67 -0.11 -4.98
CA THR A 243 -5.94 -0.74 -6.28
C THR A 243 -4.72 -1.47 -6.82
N ALA A 244 -3.51 -0.97 -6.57
CA ALA A 244 -2.27 -1.60 -7.00
C ALA A 244 -2.03 -2.96 -6.32
N ASN A 245 -2.71 -3.27 -5.21
CA ASN A 245 -2.73 -4.60 -4.59
C ASN A 245 -4.00 -5.38 -4.96
N ASN A 246 -5.17 -4.75 -4.97
CA ASN A 246 -6.43 -5.41 -5.31
C ASN A 246 -6.46 -5.95 -6.75
N VAL A 247 -5.83 -5.27 -7.72
CA VAL A 247 -5.69 -5.78 -9.10
C VAL A 247 -4.93 -7.12 -9.17
N LYS A 248 -4.11 -7.45 -8.16
CA LYS A 248 -3.36 -8.72 -8.10
C LYS A 248 -4.23 -9.92 -7.69
N THR A 249 -5.39 -9.72 -7.07
CA THR A 249 -6.36 -10.78 -6.72
C THR A 249 -7.44 -10.99 -7.78
N LEU A 250 -7.43 -10.17 -8.84
CA LEU A 250 -8.37 -10.32 -9.94
C LEU A 250 -8.00 -11.52 -10.81
N ASN A 251 -9.01 -12.35 -11.09
CA ASN A 251 -8.94 -13.54 -11.92
C ASN A 251 -8.40 -13.18 -13.31
N THR A 252 -7.22 -13.73 -13.63
CA THR A 252 -6.46 -13.38 -14.82
C THR A 252 -7.15 -13.70 -16.15
N ASN A 253 -8.23 -14.51 -16.13
CA ASN A 253 -9.05 -14.80 -17.31
C ASN A 253 -10.15 -13.76 -17.56
N THR A 254 -10.65 -13.10 -16.51
CA THR A 254 -11.79 -12.17 -16.60
C THR A 254 -11.40 -10.71 -16.33
N LYS A 255 -10.16 -10.44 -15.88
CA LYS A 255 -9.62 -9.10 -15.61
C LYS A 255 -9.80 -8.09 -16.76
N ASP A 256 -9.79 -8.52 -18.02
CA ASP A 256 -9.96 -7.61 -19.17
C ASP A 256 -11.45 -7.32 -19.45
N GLY A 257 -12.36 -7.98 -18.75
CA GLY A 257 -13.82 -7.81 -18.85
C GLY A 257 -14.48 -8.59 -19.99
N ILE A 258 -13.81 -9.62 -20.50
CA ILE A 258 -14.27 -10.48 -21.59
C ILE A 258 -14.65 -11.85 -21.02
N PHE A 259 -15.91 -12.24 -21.19
CA PHE A 259 -16.45 -13.54 -20.75
C PHE A 259 -16.88 -14.38 -21.95
N ALA A 260 -16.82 -15.72 -21.82
CA ALA A 260 -17.22 -16.62 -22.90
C ALA A 260 -18.68 -16.41 -23.31
N SER A 261 -18.91 -16.09 -24.58
CA SER A 261 -20.24 -15.83 -25.15
C SER A 261 -20.41 -16.46 -26.53
N LYS A 262 -21.67 -16.65 -26.90
CA LYS A 262 -22.09 -17.39 -28.09
C LYS A 262 -23.19 -16.62 -28.82
N VAL A 263 -22.87 -16.15 -30.02
CA VAL A 263 -23.87 -15.62 -30.96
C VAL A 263 -24.71 -16.78 -31.48
N THR A 264 -26.03 -16.64 -31.45
CA THR A 264 -26.99 -17.58 -32.04
C THR A 264 -27.82 -16.87 -33.11
N THR A 265 -28.16 -17.58 -34.18
CA THR A 265 -29.07 -17.09 -35.23
C THR A 265 -29.79 -18.29 -35.83
N SER A 266 -31.12 -18.29 -35.78
CA SER A 266 -31.97 -19.39 -36.25
C SER A 266 -33.34 -18.87 -36.66
N GLY A 267 -33.73 -19.09 -37.91
CA GLY A 267 -34.95 -18.50 -38.47
C GLY A 267 -34.95 -16.97 -38.36
N GLY A 268 -36.07 -16.40 -37.87
CA GLY A 268 -36.23 -14.96 -37.65
C GLY A 268 -35.74 -14.45 -36.29
N TYR A 269 -34.84 -15.18 -35.62
CA TYR A 269 -34.30 -14.87 -34.29
C TYR A 269 -32.77 -14.82 -34.30
N SER A 270 -32.20 -13.86 -33.57
CA SER A 270 -30.77 -13.73 -33.31
C SER A 270 -30.52 -13.25 -31.88
N GLY A 271 -29.48 -13.74 -31.22
CA GLY A 271 -29.17 -13.34 -29.85
C GLY A 271 -27.74 -13.65 -29.45
N VAL A 272 -27.37 -13.24 -28.23
CA VAL A 272 -26.12 -13.62 -27.58
C VAL A 272 -26.41 -14.19 -26.20
N GLU A 273 -25.85 -15.36 -25.95
CA GLU A 273 -25.89 -16.10 -24.68
C GLU A 273 -24.48 -16.15 -24.09
N PHE A 274 -24.32 -15.89 -22.79
CA PHE A 274 -23.04 -16.10 -22.11
C PHE A 274 -22.90 -17.57 -21.66
N THR A 275 -21.85 -18.22 -22.14
CA THR A 275 -21.55 -19.65 -21.91
C THR A 275 -20.53 -19.89 -20.81
N GLU A 276 -20.04 -18.82 -20.17
CA GLU A 276 -19.11 -18.87 -19.04
C GLU A 276 -19.74 -19.60 -17.83
N PRO A 277 -19.12 -20.66 -17.26
CA PRO A 277 -19.69 -21.38 -16.12
C PRO A 277 -19.81 -20.54 -14.84
N LEU A 278 -18.92 -19.55 -14.65
CA LEU A 278 -19.01 -18.62 -13.51
C LEU A 278 -20.32 -17.81 -13.51
N LEU A 279 -20.92 -17.60 -14.69
CA LEU A 279 -22.18 -16.88 -14.84
C LEU A 279 -23.41 -17.77 -14.58
N ASP A 280 -23.27 -19.09 -14.37
CA ASP A 280 -24.39 -20.00 -14.06
C ASP A 280 -25.04 -19.75 -12.68
N GLY A 281 -24.37 -18.96 -11.82
CA GLY A 281 -24.94 -18.44 -10.57
C GLY A 281 -25.78 -17.17 -10.76
N LEU A 282 -25.61 -16.45 -11.88
CA LEU A 282 -26.37 -15.23 -12.22
C LEU A 282 -27.56 -15.53 -13.15
N LYS A 283 -27.53 -16.64 -13.88
CA LYS A 283 -28.65 -17.06 -14.74
C LYS A 283 -29.86 -17.42 -13.88
N ASN A 284 -30.99 -16.77 -14.16
CA ASN A 284 -32.28 -17.03 -13.52
C ASN A 284 -32.68 -18.52 -13.62
N LYS A 285 -32.34 -19.29 -12.58
CA LYS A 285 -32.93 -20.60 -12.32
C LYS A 285 -34.22 -20.33 -11.54
N ALA A 286 -35.35 -20.75 -12.10
CA ALA A 286 -36.60 -20.83 -11.35
C ALA A 286 -36.31 -21.54 -10.02
N PRO A 287 -36.63 -20.91 -8.86
CA PRO A 287 -36.08 -21.32 -7.58
C PRO A 287 -36.45 -22.77 -7.28
N ASP A 288 -35.44 -23.60 -6.99
CA ASP A 288 -35.64 -25.02 -6.69
C ASP A 288 -36.59 -25.14 -5.50
N SER A 289 -37.76 -25.73 -5.73
CA SER A 289 -38.95 -25.49 -4.91
C SER A 289 -39.35 -26.77 -4.16
N PRO A 290 -39.53 -26.71 -2.82
CA PRO A 290 -39.86 -27.89 -2.04
C PRO A 290 -41.14 -28.59 -2.55
N GLN A 291 -41.01 -29.86 -2.91
CA GLN A 291 -42.10 -30.66 -3.41
C GLN A 291 -42.86 -31.32 -2.25
N ILE A 292 -44.12 -30.95 -2.09
CA ILE A 292 -45.05 -31.53 -1.13
C ILE A 292 -45.87 -32.68 -1.76
N THR A 293 -45.92 -33.82 -1.06
CA THR A 293 -46.89 -34.89 -1.35
C THR A 293 -47.70 -35.24 -0.11
N ALA A 294 -48.95 -35.66 -0.31
CA ALA A 294 -49.85 -36.06 0.78
C ALA A 294 -50.79 -37.19 0.37
N SER A 295 -51.23 -37.99 1.35
CA SER A 295 -52.19 -39.08 1.15
C SER A 295 -53.04 -39.28 2.41
N ALA A 296 -54.23 -39.88 2.24
CA ALA A 296 -55.16 -40.17 3.32
C ALA A 296 -55.63 -41.63 3.32
N GLN A 297 -55.75 -42.19 4.52
CA GLN A 297 -56.43 -43.44 4.82
C GLN A 297 -57.92 -43.13 5.00
N VAL A 298 -58.76 -43.61 4.07
CA VAL A 298 -60.21 -43.36 4.06
C VAL A 298 -60.98 -44.65 4.36
N GLN A 299 -62.08 -44.51 5.12
CA GLN A 299 -63.01 -45.59 5.43
C GLN A 299 -63.38 -46.41 4.18
N ASN A 300 -63.28 -47.74 4.31
CA ASN A 300 -63.60 -48.73 3.28
C ASN A 300 -62.79 -48.61 1.97
N LYS A 301 -61.77 -47.73 1.90
CA LYS A 301 -60.89 -47.56 0.72
C LYS A 301 -59.41 -47.78 1.00
N GLY A 302 -58.96 -47.59 2.24
CA GLY A 302 -57.54 -47.64 2.59
C GLY A 302 -56.80 -46.35 2.20
N TRP A 303 -55.50 -46.44 2.01
CA TRP A 303 -54.66 -45.33 1.55
C TRP A 303 -54.95 -44.98 0.08
N LEU A 304 -55.24 -43.71 -0.17
CA LEU A 304 -55.39 -43.16 -1.52
C LEU A 304 -54.02 -42.86 -2.17
N PRO A 305 -53.93 -42.72 -3.51
CA PRO A 305 -52.73 -42.26 -4.18
C PRO A 305 -52.22 -40.91 -3.62
N GLU A 306 -50.91 -40.68 -3.71
CA GLU A 306 -50.33 -39.41 -3.28
C GLU A 306 -50.70 -38.28 -4.23
N SER A 307 -51.18 -37.17 -3.65
CA SER A 307 -51.56 -35.93 -4.33
C SER A 307 -50.53 -34.84 -4.07
N LYS A 308 -50.45 -33.84 -4.95
CA LYS A 308 -49.46 -32.75 -4.98
C LYS A 308 -50.00 -31.44 -4.40
N ASN A 309 -49.16 -30.40 -4.43
CA ASN A 309 -49.45 -29.07 -3.92
C ASN A 309 -50.82 -28.52 -4.38
N GLY A 310 -51.72 -28.24 -3.43
CA GLY A 310 -53.06 -27.71 -3.65
C GLY A 310 -54.17 -28.74 -3.92
N GLU A 311 -53.83 -29.96 -4.33
CA GLU A 311 -54.82 -30.98 -4.72
C GLU A 311 -55.64 -31.50 -3.52
N PRO A 312 -56.94 -31.85 -3.68
CA PRO A 312 -57.75 -32.41 -2.59
C PRO A 312 -57.40 -33.88 -2.29
N ILE A 313 -57.05 -34.15 -1.04
CA ILE A 313 -56.68 -35.47 -0.52
C ILE A 313 -57.83 -36.02 0.34
N GLY A 314 -58.55 -37.03 -0.15
CA GLY A 314 -59.70 -37.63 0.54
C GLY A 314 -60.80 -38.07 -0.42
N THR A 315 -62.07 -37.98 0.01
CA THR A 315 -63.22 -38.36 -0.84
C THR A 315 -64.34 -37.34 -0.76
N GLU A 316 -64.20 -36.26 -1.54
CA GLU A 316 -65.10 -35.12 -1.48
C GLU A 316 -66.56 -35.50 -1.75
N GLY A 317 -67.45 -35.15 -0.81
CA GLY A 317 -68.90 -35.36 -0.93
C GLY A 317 -69.37 -36.83 -0.87
N GLN A 318 -68.49 -37.79 -0.58
CA GLN A 318 -68.84 -39.22 -0.55
C GLN A 318 -69.26 -39.73 0.83
N GLY A 319 -69.20 -38.90 1.87
CA GLY A 319 -69.70 -39.24 3.21
C GLY A 319 -68.81 -40.21 4.01
N LEU A 320 -67.61 -40.53 3.50
CA LEU A 320 -66.65 -41.43 4.13
C LEU A 320 -65.72 -40.62 5.06
N ARG A 321 -65.42 -41.14 6.25
CA ARG A 321 -64.42 -40.51 7.13
C ARG A 321 -63.00 -40.73 6.63
N MET A 322 -62.16 -39.73 6.81
CA MET A 322 -60.73 -39.90 6.94
C MET A 322 -60.40 -40.51 8.32
N GLU A 323 -59.56 -41.54 8.35
CA GLU A 323 -59.11 -42.20 9.58
C GLU A 323 -57.67 -41.81 9.95
N ALA A 324 -56.82 -41.59 8.93
CA ALA A 324 -55.47 -41.08 9.08
C ALA A 324 -55.00 -40.33 7.81
N PHE A 325 -53.92 -39.56 7.92
CA PHE A 325 -53.24 -38.93 6.78
C PHE A 325 -51.72 -38.90 6.99
N LYS A 326 -50.99 -38.66 5.89
CA LYS A 326 -49.54 -38.42 5.86
C LYS A 326 -49.22 -37.28 4.90
N VAL A 327 -48.18 -36.52 5.19
CA VAL A 327 -47.66 -35.39 4.39
C VAL A 327 -46.14 -35.41 4.44
N ALA A 328 -45.47 -35.22 3.31
CA ALA A 328 -44.01 -35.21 3.20
C ALA A 328 -43.52 -34.04 2.34
N LEU A 329 -42.35 -33.50 2.69
CA LEU A 329 -41.59 -32.57 1.86
C LEU A 329 -40.33 -33.25 1.32
N SER A 330 -39.95 -32.89 0.10
CA SER A 330 -38.76 -33.36 -0.62
C SER A 330 -38.19 -32.24 -1.49
N HIS A 331 -36.98 -32.42 -2.05
CA HIS A 331 -36.33 -31.43 -2.91
C HIS A 331 -36.21 -30.05 -2.21
N LEU A 332 -35.55 -30.02 -1.04
CA LEU A 332 -35.28 -28.76 -0.33
C LEU A 332 -34.24 -27.94 -1.11
N PRO A 333 -34.36 -26.60 -1.16
CA PRO A 333 -33.36 -25.73 -1.77
C PRO A 333 -31.99 -25.89 -1.13
N ALA A 334 -30.92 -25.63 -1.88
CA ALA A 334 -29.55 -25.69 -1.36
C ALA A 334 -29.37 -24.69 -0.20
N GLY A 335 -28.91 -25.18 0.96
CA GLY A 335 -28.76 -24.40 2.19
C GLY A 335 -29.97 -24.44 3.13
N GLU A 336 -31.13 -24.92 2.68
CA GLU A 336 -32.32 -25.02 3.54
C GLU A 336 -32.31 -26.24 4.47
N THR A 337 -32.96 -26.08 5.63
CA THR A 337 -33.04 -27.08 6.69
C THR A 337 -34.47 -27.27 7.19
N GLY A 338 -34.80 -28.48 7.64
CA GLY A 338 -36.06 -28.80 8.32
C GLY A 338 -37.07 -29.58 7.49
N GLY A 339 -38.37 -29.25 7.60
CA GLY A 339 -39.45 -30.04 7.00
C GLY A 339 -40.85 -29.64 7.48
N ILE A 340 -41.80 -30.59 7.47
CA ILE A 340 -43.17 -30.42 7.98
C ILE A 340 -43.42 -31.30 9.23
N ALA A 341 -44.14 -30.75 10.20
CA ALA A 341 -44.69 -31.46 11.36
C ALA A 341 -46.22 -31.23 11.49
N TYR A 342 -46.98 -32.24 11.89
CA TYR A 342 -48.45 -32.21 11.89
C TYR A 342 -49.09 -33.23 12.84
N SER A 343 -50.29 -32.91 13.34
CA SER A 343 -51.08 -33.74 14.26
C SER A 343 -52.56 -33.78 13.89
N ALA A 344 -53.25 -34.80 14.39
CA ALA A 344 -54.69 -35.00 14.23
C ALA A 344 -55.42 -35.00 15.58
N HIS A 345 -56.63 -34.46 15.59
CA HIS A 345 -57.63 -34.69 16.64
C HIS A 345 -58.52 -35.85 16.22
N VAL A 346 -58.45 -36.97 16.94
CA VAL A 346 -59.16 -38.21 16.61
C VAL A 346 -60.29 -38.48 17.59
N GLN A 347 -61.43 -38.96 17.07
CA GLN A 347 -62.59 -39.38 17.86
C GLN A 347 -62.19 -40.25 19.05
N GLY A 348 -62.54 -39.83 20.27
CA GLY A 348 -62.30 -40.59 21.50
C GLY A 348 -60.85 -40.68 21.96
N ILE A 349 -59.91 -40.05 21.26
CA ILE A 349 -58.48 -39.95 21.63
C ILE A 349 -58.12 -38.49 21.94
N GLY A 350 -58.70 -37.51 21.21
CA GLY A 350 -58.29 -36.12 21.27
C GLY A 350 -57.10 -35.82 20.34
N TRP A 351 -56.34 -34.77 20.65
CA TRP A 351 -55.11 -34.45 19.94
C TRP A 351 -54.04 -35.50 20.18
N GLN A 352 -53.47 -36.04 19.10
CA GLN A 352 -52.25 -36.85 19.12
C GLN A 352 -51.01 -35.95 19.07
N ASN A 353 -49.86 -36.49 19.47
CA ASN A 353 -48.56 -35.83 19.26
C ASN A 353 -48.31 -35.55 17.77
N ASP A 354 -47.54 -34.51 17.47
CA ASP A 354 -47.09 -34.25 16.09
C ASP A 354 -46.20 -35.39 15.56
N VAL A 355 -46.37 -35.69 14.28
CA VAL A 355 -45.46 -36.52 13.47
C VAL A 355 -44.86 -35.66 12.35
N ALA A 356 -43.70 -36.05 11.84
CA ALA A 356 -42.99 -35.31 10.78
C ALA A 356 -42.91 -36.10 9.47
N ASN A 357 -42.67 -35.39 8.36
CA ASN A 357 -42.25 -35.90 7.03
C ASN A 357 -42.59 -37.38 6.74
N GLY A 358 -43.82 -37.64 6.30
CA GLY A 358 -44.32 -38.97 5.91
C GLY A 358 -44.90 -39.84 7.04
N GLY A 359 -44.81 -39.41 8.30
CA GLY A 359 -45.45 -40.06 9.45
C GLY A 359 -46.99 -40.14 9.35
N ILE A 360 -47.60 -41.01 10.16
CA ILE A 360 -49.06 -41.23 10.13
C ILE A 360 -49.71 -40.47 11.28
N ALA A 361 -50.47 -39.42 10.95
CA ALA A 361 -51.37 -38.74 11.90
C ALA A 361 -52.77 -39.35 11.78
N GLY A 362 -53.42 -39.68 12.90
CA GLY A 362 -54.70 -40.39 12.93
C GLY A 362 -54.58 -41.84 13.44
N THR A 363 -55.45 -42.72 12.95
CA THR A 363 -55.40 -44.17 13.23
C THR A 363 -55.72 -45.00 11.99
N VAL A 364 -54.99 -46.08 11.77
CA VAL A 364 -55.27 -47.08 10.72
C VAL A 364 -56.00 -48.27 11.34
N GLY A 365 -57.09 -48.73 10.71
CA GLY A 365 -57.80 -49.97 11.08
C GLY A 365 -58.62 -49.92 12.37
N LYS A 366 -58.64 -48.80 13.11
CA LYS A 366 -59.40 -48.65 14.36
C LYS A 366 -60.82 -48.12 14.17
N GLY A 367 -61.20 -47.71 12.96
CA GLY A 367 -62.55 -47.21 12.67
C GLY A 367 -62.86 -45.80 13.20
N LEU A 368 -61.87 -45.08 13.74
CA LEU A 368 -62.03 -43.74 14.32
C LEU A 368 -61.82 -42.67 13.23
N ARG A 369 -62.63 -41.61 13.27
CA ARG A 369 -62.48 -40.44 12.37
C ARG A 369 -61.42 -39.46 12.87
N VAL A 370 -60.75 -38.80 11.94
CA VAL A 370 -60.13 -37.48 12.16
C VAL A 370 -61.27 -36.44 12.23
N GLU A 371 -61.20 -35.52 13.19
CA GLU A 371 -62.18 -34.45 13.42
C GLU A 371 -61.59 -33.06 13.16
N ALA A 372 -60.29 -32.90 13.43
CA ALA A 372 -59.49 -31.71 13.15
C ALA A 372 -58.01 -32.07 12.95
N LEU A 373 -57.21 -31.15 12.42
CA LEU A 373 -55.77 -31.29 12.25
C LEU A 373 -55.03 -29.96 12.41
N LYS A 374 -53.70 -30.05 12.55
CA LYS A 374 -52.73 -28.94 12.52
C LYS A 374 -51.53 -29.34 11.68
N MET A 375 -50.90 -28.38 11.01
CA MET A 375 -49.61 -28.54 10.31
C MET A 375 -48.75 -27.28 10.46
N HIS A 376 -47.44 -27.44 10.60
CA HIS A 376 -46.46 -26.36 10.60
C HIS A 376 -45.15 -26.79 9.94
N LEU A 377 -44.32 -25.83 9.55
CA LEU A 377 -42.98 -26.08 9.03
C LEU A 377 -41.94 -25.97 10.16
N THR A 378 -40.77 -26.56 9.95
CA THR A 378 -39.63 -26.56 10.89
C THR A 378 -38.33 -26.23 10.18
N GLY A 379 -37.30 -25.83 10.93
CA GLY A 379 -36.00 -25.37 10.39
C GLY A 379 -36.07 -24.03 9.67
N SER A 380 -35.00 -23.66 8.95
CA SER A 380 -34.97 -22.41 8.14
C SER A 380 -36.07 -22.36 7.08
N LEU A 381 -36.56 -23.52 6.63
CA LEU A 381 -37.70 -23.61 5.73
C LEU A 381 -38.96 -22.93 6.30
N ALA A 382 -39.13 -22.92 7.63
CA ALA A 382 -40.23 -22.22 8.30
C ALA A 382 -40.08 -20.69 8.30
N GLU A 383 -38.90 -20.16 7.99
CA GLU A 383 -38.63 -18.73 7.84
C GLU A 383 -39.05 -18.27 6.44
N HIS A 384 -38.69 -19.02 5.40
CA HIS A 384 -38.96 -18.67 4.00
C HIS A 384 -40.27 -19.23 3.39
N TYR A 385 -40.95 -20.17 4.04
CA TYR A 385 -42.23 -20.73 3.55
C TYR A 385 -43.32 -20.75 4.65
N SER A 386 -44.58 -20.70 4.22
CA SER A 386 -45.77 -20.95 5.04
C SER A 386 -46.56 -22.13 4.47
N ILE A 387 -47.22 -22.90 5.34
CA ILE A 387 -48.10 -24.00 4.96
C ILE A 387 -49.56 -23.68 5.28
N TYR A 388 -50.36 -23.58 4.23
CA TYR A 388 -51.80 -23.34 4.30
C TYR A 388 -52.57 -24.65 4.12
N TYR A 389 -53.64 -24.87 4.88
CA TYR A 389 -54.46 -26.07 4.76
C TYR A 389 -55.92 -25.82 5.12
N ALA A 390 -56.81 -26.54 4.43
CA ALA A 390 -58.25 -26.53 4.66
C ALA A 390 -58.76 -27.97 4.79
N THR A 391 -59.88 -28.14 5.49
CA THR A 391 -60.55 -29.44 5.65
C THR A 391 -61.99 -29.36 5.16
N GLN A 392 -62.47 -30.39 4.49
CA GLN A 392 -63.89 -30.60 4.28
C GLN A 392 -64.45 -31.37 5.47
N VAL A 393 -65.35 -30.75 6.22
CA VAL A 393 -65.99 -31.32 7.42
C VAL A 393 -67.42 -31.71 7.13
N GLN A 394 -67.83 -32.89 7.61
CA GLN A 394 -69.21 -33.38 7.52
C GLN A 394 -70.23 -32.32 7.93
N ASN A 395 -71.29 -32.17 7.15
CA ASN A 395 -72.40 -31.23 7.35
C ASN A 395 -72.01 -29.74 7.39
N ILE A 396 -70.76 -29.39 7.10
CA ILE A 396 -70.25 -28.00 7.05
C ILE A 396 -69.71 -27.66 5.66
N GLY A 397 -69.04 -28.61 4.99
CA GLY A 397 -68.30 -28.37 3.76
C GLY A 397 -66.85 -27.94 4.05
N TRP A 398 -66.23 -27.22 3.11
CA TRP A 398 -64.85 -26.73 3.27
C TRP A 398 -64.75 -25.63 4.33
N THR A 399 -63.79 -25.75 5.24
CA THR A 399 -63.32 -24.62 6.05
C THR A 399 -62.59 -23.60 5.17
N PRO A 400 -62.44 -22.35 5.62
CA PRO A 400 -61.36 -21.49 5.15
C PRO A 400 -59.99 -22.20 5.26
N TYR A 401 -59.02 -21.76 4.46
CA TYR A 401 -57.62 -22.11 4.68
C TYR A 401 -57.13 -21.44 5.96
N VAL A 402 -56.54 -22.24 6.85
CA VAL A 402 -55.76 -21.80 8.01
C VAL A 402 -54.28 -22.10 7.74
N LYS A 403 -53.34 -21.64 8.58
CA LYS A 403 -51.90 -21.87 8.35
C LYS A 403 -51.09 -22.18 9.61
N ASP A 404 -49.86 -22.63 9.42
CA ASP A 404 -48.74 -22.53 10.38
C ASP A 404 -49.12 -22.79 11.87
N GLY A 405 -49.69 -23.98 12.15
CA GLY A 405 -50.09 -24.45 13.48
C GLY A 405 -51.56 -24.23 13.90
N GLU A 406 -52.36 -23.50 13.13
CA GLU A 406 -53.79 -23.27 13.37
C GLU A 406 -54.66 -24.54 13.22
N ILE A 407 -55.87 -24.53 13.79
CA ILE A 407 -56.76 -25.70 13.76
C ILE A 407 -57.65 -25.66 12.50
N SER A 408 -57.50 -26.66 11.63
CA SER A 408 -58.49 -26.93 10.57
C SER A 408 -59.40 -28.08 10.99
N GLY A 409 -60.72 -27.88 10.92
CA GLY A 409 -61.73 -28.88 11.28
C GLY A 409 -62.55 -28.48 12.52
N THR A 410 -63.02 -29.46 13.29
CA THR A 410 -63.79 -29.20 14.52
C THR A 410 -63.39 -30.14 15.66
N THR A 411 -63.07 -29.58 16.84
CA THR A 411 -62.98 -30.34 18.09
C THR A 411 -64.34 -30.37 18.80
N GLY A 412 -64.62 -31.44 19.56
CA GLY A 412 -65.81 -31.57 20.42
C GLY A 412 -67.18 -31.70 19.71
N LYS A 413 -67.29 -31.37 18.41
CA LYS A 413 -68.55 -31.42 17.64
C LYS A 413 -68.90 -32.81 17.07
N ALA A 414 -68.02 -33.80 17.23
CA ALA A 414 -68.18 -35.17 16.74
C ALA A 414 -68.35 -35.32 15.20
N LEU A 415 -67.92 -34.33 14.42
CA LEU A 415 -67.94 -34.35 12.95
C LEU A 415 -66.63 -34.91 12.39
N ARG A 416 -66.69 -35.62 11.26
CA ARG A 416 -65.51 -36.15 10.54
C ARG A 416 -64.96 -35.13 9.54
N VAL A 417 -63.65 -35.20 9.30
CA VAL A 417 -63.01 -34.74 8.05
C VAL A 417 -63.23 -35.79 6.96
N GLU A 418 -63.57 -35.36 5.75
CA GLU A 418 -63.70 -36.20 4.54
C GLU A 418 -62.58 -35.96 3.53
N THR A 419 -62.06 -34.73 3.47
CA THR A 419 -61.05 -34.27 2.51
C THR A 419 -60.15 -33.20 3.15
N ILE A 420 -58.87 -33.13 2.75
CA ILE A 420 -57.92 -32.06 3.09
C ILE A 420 -57.45 -31.41 1.78
N SER A 421 -57.13 -30.11 1.75
CA SER A 421 -56.27 -29.52 0.71
C SER A 421 -55.12 -28.78 1.41
N ILE A 422 -53.89 -28.97 0.91
CA ILE A 422 -52.66 -28.46 1.52
C ILE A 422 -51.89 -27.67 0.47
N ARG A 423 -51.42 -26.46 0.81
CA ARG A 423 -50.65 -25.58 -0.06
C ARG A 423 -49.39 -25.10 0.65
N LEU A 424 -48.23 -25.47 0.11
CA LEU A 424 -46.96 -24.83 0.45
C LEU A 424 -46.82 -23.55 -0.37
N VAL A 425 -46.47 -22.44 0.28
CA VAL A 425 -46.35 -21.10 -0.32
C VAL A 425 -45.06 -20.43 0.16
N LYS A 426 -44.21 -19.99 -0.76
CA LYS A 426 -43.03 -19.17 -0.46
C LYS A 426 -43.47 -17.83 0.12
N LYS A 427 -42.87 -17.39 1.23
CA LYS A 427 -43.03 -16.02 1.73
C LYS A 427 -42.17 -15.09 0.89
N LYS A 428 -42.66 -13.90 0.56
CA LYS A 428 -41.80 -12.87 -0.03
C LYS A 428 -40.76 -12.43 1.01
N LEU A 429 -39.53 -12.21 0.57
CA LEU A 429 -38.45 -11.68 1.41
C LEU A 429 -38.78 -10.26 1.90
N GLN A 430 -38.22 -9.88 3.05
CA GLN A 430 -38.40 -8.54 3.60
C GLN A 430 -37.74 -7.49 2.67
N LYS A 431 -38.56 -6.59 2.12
CA LYS A 431 -38.10 -5.52 1.23
C LYS A 431 -37.29 -4.46 1.99
N THR A 432 -35.96 -4.63 1.99
CA THR A 432 -35.02 -3.57 2.42
C THR A 432 -34.77 -2.59 1.26
N PRO A 433 -34.27 -1.37 1.53
CA PRO A 433 -34.13 -0.33 0.51
C PRO A 433 -33.30 -0.68 -0.73
N SER A 434 -32.33 -1.58 -0.60
CA SER A 434 -31.32 -1.85 -1.64
C SER A 434 -30.80 -3.30 -1.67
N ASP A 435 -31.54 -4.28 -1.13
CA ASP A 435 -31.07 -5.69 -1.02
C ASP A 435 -30.52 -6.23 -2.35
N GLU A 436 -31.28 -6.09 -3.45
CA GLU A 436 -30.86 -6.54 -4.77
C GLU A 436 -29.64 -5.74 -5.27
N THR A 437 -29.64 -4.42 -5.13
CA THR A 437 -28.54 -3.55 -5.59
C THR A 437 -27.23 -3.89 -4.89
N LYS A 438 -27.29 -4.21 -3.58
CA LYS A 438 -26.14 -4.70 -2.80
C LYS A 438 -25.69 -6.09 -3.29
N ARG A 439 -26.61 -7.05 -3.44
CA ARG A 439 -26.29 -8.42 -3.88
C ARG A 439 -25.73 -8.47 -5.30
N SER A 440 -26.37 -7.80 -6.25
CA SER A 440 -25.96 -7.80 -7.66
C SER A 440 -24.64 -7.04 -7.87
N ALA A 441 -24.38 -5.97 -7.10
CA ALA A 441 -23.09 -5.28 -7.12
C ALA A 441 -21.94 -6.19 -6.64
N VAL A 442 -22.15 -6.96 -5.57
CA VAL A 442 -21.17 -7.94 -5.05
C VAL A 442 -21.00 -9.11 -6.01
N ALA A 443 -22.10 -9.68 -6.50
CA ALA A 443 -22.06 -10.83 -7.40
C ALA A 443 -21.40 -10.51 -8.75
N LEU A 444 -21.48 -9.26 -9.22
CA LEU A 444 -20.75 -8.78 -10.39
C LEU A 444 -19.24 -8.67 -10.13
N VAL A 445 -18.81 -8.10 -9.00
CA VAL A 445 -17.39 -8.06 -8.58
C VAL A 445 -16.80 -9.46 -8.48
N ASN A 446 -17.55 -10.40 -7.92
CA ASN A 446 -17.12 -11.78 -7.73
C ASN A 446 -16.89 -12.58 -9.04
N LEU A 447 -17.26 -12.03 -10.20
CA LEU A 447 -16.85 -12.56 -11.52
C LEU A 447 -15.42 -12.18 -11.92
N TYR A 448 -14.88 -11.12 -11.31
CA TYR A 448 -13.55 -10.56 -11.56
C TYR A 448 -12.54 -10.97 -10.48
N GLU A 449 -12.98 -11.30 -9.27
CA GLU A 449 -12.13 -11.84 -8.19
C GLU A 449 -11.76 -13.31 -8.44
N ASP A 450 -10.66 -13.77 -7.84
CA ASP A 450 -10.38 -15.20 -7.69
C ASP A 450 -11.27 -15.89 -6.63
N ALA A 451 -11.05 -17.18 -6.38
CA ALA A 451 -11.88 -17.99 -5.49
C ALA A 451 -11.62 -17.73 -3.99
N ASP A 452 -10.45 -17.21 -3.62
CA ASP A 452 -10.04 -16.98 -2.23
C ASP A 452 -10.35 -15.53 -1.78
N HIS A 453 -10.48 -14.59 -2.74
CA HIS A 453 -10.70 -13.16 -2.50
C HIS A 453 -12.14 -12.67 -2.78
N GLN A 454 -13.10 -13.59 -2.91
CA GLN A 454 -14.53 -13.31 -3.09
C GLN A 454 -15.08 -12.34 -2.03
N LYS A 455 -15.86 -11.34 -2.47
CA LYS A 455 -16.45 -10.29 -1.62
C LYS A 455 -17.88 -10.63 -1.16
N THR A 456 -18.33 -9.96 -0.09
CA THR A 456 -19.65 -10.13 0.52
C THR A 456 -20.44 -8.80 0.54
N VAL A 457 -21.73 -8.87 0.91
CA VAL A 457 -22.55 -7.66 1.15
C VAL A 457 -22.02 -6.87 2.36
N ALA A 458 -21.49 -7.54 3.38
CA ALA A 458 -20.94 -6.88 4.56
C ALA A 458 -19.67 -6.07 4.24
N ASP A 459 -18.86 -6.52 3.26
CA ASP A 459 -17.69 -5.79 2.77
C ASP A 459 -18.09 -4.47 2.10
N LEU A 460 -19.09 -4.52 1.22
CA LEU A 460 -19.66 -3.34 0.56
C LEU A 460 -20.31 -2.38 1.57
N GLU A 461 -21.06 -2.89 2.55
CA GLU A 461 -21.69 -2.08 3.61
C GLU A 461 -20.64 -1.40 4.51
N THR A 462 -19.57 -2.13 4.87
CA THR A 462 -18.44 -1.61 5.66
C THR A 462 -17.68 -0.53 4.90
N PHE A 463 -17.38 -0.75 3.62
CA PHE A 463 -16.72 0.26 2.78
C PHE A 463 -17.59 1.51 2.58
N ALA A 464 -18.88 1.32 2.28
CA ALA A 464 -19.79 2.42 1.98
C ALA A 464 -20.28 3.19 3.22
N GLY A 465 -20.01 2.68 4.43
CA GLY A 465 -20.39 3.30 5.70
C GLY A 465 -21.89 3.27 5.99
N VAL A 466 -22.61 2.23 5.52
CA VAL A 466 -24.07 2.11 5.61
C VAL A 466 -24.50 0.90 6.43
N ALA A 467 -25.63 0.98 7.13
CA ALA A 467 -26.19 -0.20 7.79
C ALA A 467 -26.85 -1.16 6.78
N SER A 468 -27.07 -2.40 7.20
CA SER A 468 -27.77 -3.40 6.37
C SER A 468 -29.20 -3.00 6.01
N THR A 469 -29.84 -2.21 6.88
CA THR A 469 -31.19 -1.64 6.67
C THR A 469 -31.22 -0.38 5.81
N ASP A 470 -30.07 0.23 5.51
CA ASP A 470 -29.99 1.49 4.75
C ASP A 470 -29.93 1.27 3.23
N ALA A 471 -30.32 2.31 2.49
CA ALA A 471 -30.12 2.37 1.05
C ALA A 471 -28.66 2.65 0.69
N ILE A 472 -28.16 2.02 -0.36
CA ILE A 472 -26.84 2.32 -0.94
C ILE A 472 -26.99 3.07 -2.26
N THR A 473 -26.13 4.06 -2.53
CA THR A 473 -26.14 4.81 -3.78
C THR A 473 -25.33 4.12 -4.88
N SER A 474 -25.68 4.40 -6.13
CA SER A 474 -24.85 4.04 -7.30
C SER A 474 -23.43 4.60 -7.19
N LYS A 475 -23.26 5.82 -6.65
CA LYS A 475 -21.93 6.40 -6.38
C LYS A 475 -21.11 5.56 -5.41
N GLN A 476 -21.66 5.14 -4.26
CA GLN A 476 -20.92 4.31 -3.30
C GLN A 476 -20.45 2.97 -3.91
N ILE A 477 -21.24 2.39 -4.83
CA ILE A 477 -20.84 1.16 -5.53
C ILE A 477 -19.77 1.44 -6.61
N MET A 478 -19.86 2.56 -7.34
CA MET A 478 -18.80 3.00 -8.26
C MET A 478 -17.49 3.30 -7.52
N ASP A 479 -17.56 3.96 -6.36
CA ASP A 479 -16.43 4.23 -5.48
C ASP A 479 -15.80 2.93 -4.97
N TRP A 480 -16.62 1.92 -4.64
CA TRP A 480 -16.16 0.60 -4.21
C TRP A 480 -15.47 -0.18 -5.33
N TYR A 481 -16.04 -0.15 -6.54
CA TYR A 481 -15.44 -0.79 -7.72
C TYR A 481 -14.09 -0.17 -8.05
N HIS A 482 -13.98 1.17 -7.99
CA HIS A 482 -12.70 1.85 -8.14
C HIS A 482 -11.72 1.47 -7.03
N PHE A 483 -12.13 1.39 -5.75
CA PHE A 483 -11.29 0.92 -4.65
C PHE A 483 -10.76 -0.51 -4.85
N LEU A 484 -11.57 -1.40 -5.44
CA LEU A 484 -11.15 -2.76 -5.81
C LEU A 484 -10.27 -2.83 -7.08
N GLY A 485 -9.96 -1.68 -7.70
CA GLY A 485 -9.10 -1.61 -8.88
C GLY A 485 -9.82 -1.94 -10.19
N LEU A 486 -11.15 -1.83 -10.22
CA LEU A 486 -11.94 -1.90 -11.44
C LEU A 486 -12.12 -0.50 -12.06
N GLU A 487 -11.88 -0.43 -13.37
CA GLU A 487 -12.31 0.65 -14.24
C GLU A 487 -13.58 0.26 -15.00
N PHE A 488 -14.38 1.26 -15.35
CA PHE A 488 -15.59 1.11 -16.13
C PHE A 488 -15.98 2.46 -16.73
N ASP A 489 -16.69 2.40 -17.85
CA ASP A 489 -17.28 3.56 -18.51
C ASP A 489 -18.72 3.73 -17.99
N THR A 490 -19.24 4.96 -17.97
CA THR A 490 -20.60 5.26 -17.49
C THR A 490 -21.49 5.86 -18.57
N GLN A 491 -22.79 5.58 -18.49
CA GLN A 491 -23.83 6.28 -19.25
C GLN A 491 -25.02 6.57 -18.34
N ASN A 492 -25.40 7.84 -18.21
CA ASN A 492 -26.62 8.24 -17.50
C ASN A 492 -27.87 7.88 -18.32
N GLY A 493 -28.93 7.42 -17.67
CA GLY A 493 -30.19 7.06 -18.32
C GLY A 493 -30.13 5.79 -19.18
N ARG A 494 -31.20 5.55 -19.96
CA ARG A 494 -31.43 4.30 -20.72
C ARG A 494 -30.24 3.86 -21.57
N PHE A 495 -29.76 2.64 -21.33
CA PHE A 495 -28.77 2.02 -22.19
C PHE A 495 -29.37 1.60 -23.54
N SER A 496 -28.76 2.06 -24.65
CA SER A 496 -29.32 1.88 -25.98
C SER A 496 -29.15 0.43 -26.50
N PRO A 497 -30.13 -0.15 -27.22
CA PRO A 497 -30.05 -1.51 -27.75
C PRO A 497 -28.77 -1.82 -28.51
N ASP A 498 -28.29 -0.93 -29.38
CA ASP A 498 -27.12 -1.24 -30.22
C ASP A 498 -25.80 -1.22 -29.44
N LYS A 499 -25.66 -0.38 -28.41
CA LYS A 499 -24.54 -0.48 -27.44
C LYS A 499 -24.58 -1.83 -26.70
N ALA A 500 -25.74 -2.21 -26.16
CA ALA A 500 -25.92 -3.46 -25.43
C ALA A 500 -25.60 -4.69 -26.31
N LYS A 501 -26.15 -4.74 -27.55
CA LYS A 501 -25.86 -5.78 -28.54
C LYS A 501 -24.37 -5.88 -28.85
N ASN A 502 -23.70 -4.75 -29.06
CA ASN A 502 -22.28 -4.73 -29.44
C ASN A 502 -21.37 -5.19 -28.29
N LEU A 503 -21.63 -4.75 -27.06
CA LEU A 503 -20.91 -5.20 -25.87
C LEU A 503 -21.11 -6.69 -25.60
N SER A 504 -22.36 -7.18 -25.68
CA SER A 504 -22.63 -8.61 -25.49
C SER A 504 -21.91 -9.47 -26.55
N LYS A 505 -21.85 -9.02 -27.82
CA LYS A 505 -21.09 -9.73 -28.88
C LYS A 505 -19.58 -9.79 -28.64
N THR A 506 -19.00 -8.84 -27.91
CA THR A 506 -17.59 -8.88 -27.49
C THR A 506 -17.39 -9.59 -26.15
N GLY A 507 -18.41 -10.24 -25.60
CA GLY A 507 -18.33 -10.87 -24.28
C GLY A 507 -18.24 -9.89 -23.11
N ARG A 508 -18.63 -8.61 -23.29
CA ARG A 508 -18.62 -7.60 -22.23
C ARG A 508 -20.00 -7.50 -21.56
N LEU A 509 -19.98 -7.52 -20.23
CA LEU A 509 -21.15 -7.26 -19.38
C LEU A 509 -21.40 -5.76 -19.22
N TYR A 510 -22.60 -5.42 -18.75
CA TYR A 510 -22.98 -4.07 -18.32
C TYR A 510 -23.87 -4.17 -17.07
N TYR A 511 -23.92 -3.14 -16.25
CA TYR A 511 -24.68 -3.12 -14.98
C TYR A 511 -25.49 -1.85 -14.87
N THR A 512 -26.81 -1.97 -14.75
CA THR A 512 -27.73 -0.82 -14.75
C THR A 512 -28.32 -0.61 -13.37
N PHE A 513 -28.17 0.61 -12.84
CA PHE A 513 -28.85 1.07 -11.65
C PHE A 513 -30.22 1.64 -12.02
N LEU A 514 -31.25 1.18 -11.32
CA LEU A 514 -32.61 1.70 -11.40
C LEU A 514 -32.92 2.44 -10.09
N LYS A 515 -33.37 3.68 -10.17
CA LYS A 515 -33.72 4.51 -9.02
C LYS A 515 -35.23 4.61 -8.90
N ALA A 516 -35.79 4.46 -7.69
CA ALA A 516 -37.21 4.60 -7.48
C ALA A 516 -37.64 6.08 -7.55
N LYS A 517 -38.61 6.39 -8.41
CA LYS A 517 -39.38 7.65 -8.38
C LYS A 517 -40.39 7.64 -7.25
N THR A 518 -40.97 6.47 -6.98
CA THR A 518 -41.90 6.23 -5.87
C THR A 518 -41.60 4.85 -5.27
N ALA A 519 -41.37 4.79 -3.96
CA ALA A 519 -40.99 3.57 -3.24
C ALA A 519 -41.98 3.17 -2.12
N PRO A 520 -43.30 2.99 -2.39
CA PRO A 520 -44.28 2.59 -1.37
C PRO A 520 -44.03 1.19 -0.78
N ASP A 521 -43.22 0.35 -1.44
CA ASP A 521 -42.76 -0.94 -0.92
C ASP A 521 -41.35 -0.89 -0.27
N ASN A 522 -40.89 0.33 0.03
CA ASN A 522 -39.59 0.68 0.62
C ASN A 522 -38.35 0.47 -0.27
N ILE A 523 -38.44 -0.19 -1.43
CA ILE A 523 -37.29 -0.42 -2.33
C ILE A 523 -36.91 0.90 -3.02
N GLN A 524 -35.76 1.47 -2.68
CA GLN A 524 -35.29 2.77 -3.18
C GLN A 524 -34.52 2.66 -4.50
N ASN A 525 -33.91 1.50 -4.77
CA ASN A 525 -33.21 1.23 -6.04
C ASN A 525 -33.11 -0.27 -6.34
N PHE A 526 -32.68 -0.57 -7.58
CA PHE A 526 -32.41 -1.91 -8.09
C PHE A 526 -31.08 -1.93 -8.85
N GLY A 527 -30.38 -3.06 -8.82
CA GLY A 527 -29.28 -3.37 -9.72
C GLY A 527 -29.69 -4.46 -10.71
N ALA A 528 -29.18 -4.41 -11.94
CA ALA A 528 -29.48 -5.41 -12.96
C ALA A 528 -28.25 -5.65 -13.87
N ILE A 529 -27.77 -6.90 -13.95
CA ILE A 529 -26.59 -7.27 -14.75
C ILE A 529 -27.04 -7.73 -16.14
N GLY A 530 -26.53 -7.10 -17.19
CA GLY A 530 -26.81 -7.43 -18.58
C GLY A 530 -26.03 -8.67 -19.05
N MET A 531 -26.74 -9.79 -19.21
CA MET A 531 -26.22 -11.11 -19.58
C MET A 531 -26.49 -11.48 -21.05
N GLY A 532 -26.58 -10.51 -21.95
CA GLY A 532 -26.82 -10.75 -23.38
C GLY A 532 -28.14 -10.16 -23.88
N TYR A 533 -28.66 -10.72 -24.98
CA TYR A 533 -29.91 -10.27 -25.59
C TYR A 533 -30.55 -11.33 -26.50
N MET A 534 -31.85 -11.17 -26.73
CA MET A 534 -32.60 -11.81 -27.81
C MET A 534 -33.27 -10.74 -28.70
N GLU A 535 -33.17 -10.91 -30.00
CA GLU A 535 -33.74 -10.02 -31.02
C GLU A 535 -34.46 -10.85 -32.09
N ASN A 536 -35.61 -10.35 -32.55
CA ASN A 536 -36.40 -10.98 -33.59
C ASN A 536 -37.19 -9.93 -34.40
N SER A 537 -37.89 -10.36 -35.44
CA SER A 537 -38.68 -9.46 -36.32
C SER A 537 -39.79 -8.64 -35.62
N MET A 538 -40.14 -8.94 -34.37
CA MET A 538 -41.16 -8.28 -33.55
C MET A 538 -40.60 -7.50 -32.36
N SER A 539 -39.47 -7.87 -31.76
CA SER A 539 -38.96 -7.25 -30.53
C SER A 539 -37.44 -7.36 -30.34
N TYR A 540 -36.89 -6.42 -29.57
CA TYR A 540 -35.59 -6.54 -28.90
C TYR A 540 -35.82 -6.69 -27.40
N SER A 541 -35.13 -7.65 -26.77
CA SER A 541 -35.07 -7.80 -25.32
C SER A 541 -33.62 -8.02 -24.90
N PRO A 542 -33.05 -7.22 -23.98
CA PRO A 542 -31.88 -7.67 -23.26
C PRO A 542 -32.24 -8.89 -22.40
N TYR A 543 -31.23 -9.68 -22.05
CA TYR A 543 -31.33 -10.70 -21.01
C TYR A 543 -30.63 -10.14 -19.77
N MET A 544 -31.36 -9.98 -18.67
CA MET A 544 -30.89 -9.37 -17.44
C MET A 544 -30.92 -10.39 -16.30
N SER A 545 -29.89 -10.42 -15.47
CA SER A 545 -29.92 -11.11 -14.18
C SER A 545 -30.70 -10.27 -13.17
N TYR A 546 -31.58 -10.94 -12.42
CA TYR A 546 -32.14 -10.46 -11.17
C TYR A 546 -31.98 -11.59 -10.16
N LEU A 547 -31.18 -11.38 -9.12
CA LEU A 547 -30.90 -12.37 -8.08
C LEU A 547 -32.13 -12.61 -7.19
N ASN A 548 -33.02 -11.62 -7.08
CA ASN A 548 -34.31 -11.73 -6.42
C ASN A 548 -35.50 -11.52 -7.39
N GLU A 549 -36.06 -12.63 -7.88
CA GLU A 549 -37.22 -12.63 -8.78
C GLU A 549 -38.55 -12.19 -8.11
N ASP A 550 -38.68 -12.30 -6.78
CA ASP A 550 -39.98 -12.10 -6.06
C ASP A 550 -40.55 -10.68 -6.19
N TYR A 551 -39.69 -9.74 -6.58
CA TYR A 551 -40.00 -8.33 -6.81
C TYR A 551 -39.16 -7.72 -7.96
N ALA A 552 -38.73 -8.51 -8.94
CA ALA A 552 -37.98 -8.01 -10.09
C ALA A 552 -38.78 -6.97 -10.91
N PRO A 553 -38.17 -5.83 -11.29
CA PRO A 553 -38.85 -4.76 -12.00
C PRO A 553 -39.11 -5.11 -13.47
N SER A 554 -40.27 -4.71 -13.98
CA SER A 554 -40.72 -4.93 -15.36
C SER A 554 -40.85 -3.62 -16.12
N ALA A 555 -40.51 -3.61 -17.41
CA ALA A 555 -40.75 -2.46 -18.29
C ALA A 555 -42.21 -2.46 -18.79
N PHE A 556 -42.85 -1.28 -18.84
CA PHE A 556 -44.23 -1.13 -19.32
C PHE A 556 -44.32 -0.30 -20.61
N TRP A 557 -45.20 -0.72 -21.52
CA TRP A 557 -45.58 0.03 -22.72
C TRP A 557 -47.06 0.42 -22.61
N ALA A 558 -47.32 1.70 -22.39
CA ALA A 558 -48.66 2.28 -22.38
C ALA A 558 -48.99 2.86 -23.77
N PRO A 559 -50.21 2.69 -24.33
CA PRO A 559 -50.58 3.30 -25.60
C PRO A 559 -50.49 4.84 -25.53
N ARG A 560 -49.63 5.45 -26.34
CA ARG A 560 -49.39 6.90 -26.35
C ARG A 560 -50.51 7.65 -27.10
N GLY A 561 -51.66 7.78 -26.45
CA GLY A 561 -52.84 8.47 -26.99
C GLY A 561 -53.58 7.63 -28.02
N LYS A 562 -53.68 8.11 -29.27
CA LYS A 562 -54.30 7.37 -30.40
C LYS A 562 -53.29 6.50 -31.16
N GLU A 563 -52.33 5.93 -30.44
CA GLU A 563 -51.28 5.08 -31.01
C GLU A 563 -51.87 3.78 -31.58
N SER A 564 -51.51 3.43 -32.82
CA SER A 564 -51.87 2.14 -33.40
C SER A 564 -50.96 1.02 -32.89
N TYR A 565 -51.46 -0.23 -32.91
CA TYR A 565 -50.66 -1.40 -32.52
C TYR A 565 -49.33 -1.50 -33.30
N SER A 566 -49.28 -1.06 -34.55
CA SER A 566 -48.05 -1.04 -35.35
C SER A 566 -47.03 0.01 -34.88
N GLN A 567 -47.46 1.13 -34.28
CA GLN A 567 -46.58 2.14 -33.71
C GLN A 567 -46.04 1.68 -32.34
N MET A 568 -46.91 1.11 -31.50
CA MET A 568 -46.51 0.53 -30.21
C MET A 568 -45.52 -0.65 -30.40
N ASN A 569 -45.79 -1.53 -31.37
CA ASN A 569 -44.85 -2.60 -31.79
C ASN A 569 -43.55 -2.02 -32.40
N GLY A 570 -43.58 -0.81 -32.95
CA GLY A 570 -42.39 -0.07 -33.35
C GLY A 570 -41.53 0.33 -32.15
N ARG A 571 -42.16 0.93 -31.12
CA ARG A 571 -41.48 1.28 -29.85
C ARG A 571 -40.92 0.08 -29.11
N MET A 572 -41.61 -1.05 -29.12
CA MET A 572 -41.13 -2.31 -28.52
C MET A 572 -39.84 -2.83 -29.20
N LYS A 573 -39.67 -2.61 -30.51
CA LYS A 573 -38.41 -2.95 -31.23
C LYS A 573 -37.26 -2.03 -30.88
N THR A 574 -37.53 -0.75 -30.59
CA THR A 574 -36.51 0.25 -30.24
C THR A 574 -36.26 0.38 -28.74
N TYR A 575 -36.82 -0.51 -27.91
CA TYR A 575 -36.70 -0.48 -26.44
C TYR A 575 -37.25 0.83 -25.81
N ASP A 576 -38.30 1.40 -26.44
CA ASP A 576 -38.98 2.62 -26.01
C ASP A 576 -40.21 2.32 -25.12
N TYR A 577 -39.95 1.82 -23.92
CA TYR A 577 -40.93 1.71 -22.83
C TYR A 577 -41.12 3.04 -22.09
N ASP A 578 -42.28 3.16 -21.45
CA ASP A 578 -42.78 4.39 -20.82
C ASP A 578 -42.34 4.55 -19.37
N HIS A 579 -42.26 3.46 -18.61
CA HIS A 579 -41.70 3.42 -17.25
C HIS A 579 -41.32 1.97 -16.87
N ILE A 580 -40.59 1.84 -15.76
CA ILE A 580 -40.22 0.56 -15.15
C ILE A 580 -40.96 0.46 -13.80
N PHE A 581 -41.46 -0.70 -13.41
CA PHE A 581 -42.26 -0.85 -12.19
C PHE A 581 -42.15 -2.24 -11.54
N THR A 582 -42.40 -2.31 -10.23
CA THR A 582 -42.58 -3.57 -9.48
C THR A 582 -44.05 -3.82 -9.15
N LEU A 583 -44.37 -5.05 -8.74
CA LEU A 583 -45.70 -5.45 -8.28
C LEU A 583 -45.75 -5.67 -6.75
N ASP A 584 -46.90 -5.37 -6.16
CA ASP A 584 -47.22 -5.70 -4.77
C ASP A 584 -47.56 -7.20 -4.58
N GLU A 585 -48.19 -7.55 -3.47
CA GLU A 585 -48.65 -8.92 -3.19
C GLU A 585 -49.99 -9.25 -3.87
N GLN A 586 -50.68 -8.24 -4.39
CA GLN A 586 -52.01 -8.34 -5.00
C GLN A 586 -51.93 -8.25 -6.54
N GLY A 587 -50.72 -8.12 -7.11
CA GLY A 587 -50.49 -8.03 -8.55
C GLY A 587 -50.77 -6.64 -9.13
N LYS A 588 -50.78 -5.60 -8.30
CA LYS A 588 -50.90 -4.19 -8.70
C LYS A 588 -49.52 -3.51 -8.65
N GLN A 589 -49.34 -2.47 -9.48
CA GLN A 589 -48.14 -1.63 -9.49
C GLN A 589 -47.84 -1.05 -8.09
N ALA A 590 -46.61 -1.32 -7.61
CA ALA A 590 -46.08 -0.85 -6.34
C ALA A 590 -45.14 0.34 -6.54
N SER A 591 -43.87 0.08 -6.82
CA SER A 591 -42.84 1.10 -7.00
C SER A 591 -42.57 1.35 -8.49
N GLU A 592 -42.26 2.60 -8.85
CA GLU A 592 -41.91 3.02 -10.21
C GLU A 592 -40.45 3.48 -10.22
N TYR A 593 -39.70 3.13 -11.28
CA TYR A 593 -38.28 3.35 -11.40
C TYR A 593 -37.92 4.07 -12.71
N GLU A 594 -36.73 4.68 -12.69
CA GLU A 594 -36.00 5.21 -13.85
C GLU A 594 -34.57 4.68 -13.87
N GLU A 595 -34.01 4.52 -15.06
CA GLU A 595 -32.60 4.21 -15.26
C GLU A 595 -31.74 5.40 -14.80
N GLU A 596 -30.94 5.23 -13.76
CA GLU A 596 -30.06 6.30 -13.24
C GLU A 596 -28.75 6.33 -14.04
N VAL A 597 -27.98 5.24 -13.99
CA VAL A 597 -26.71 5.09 -14.69
C VAL A 597 -26.45 3.61 -15.02
N THR A 598 -25.84 3.37 -16.17
CA THR A 598 -25.31 2.06 -16.58
C THR A 598 -23.79 2.09 -16.62
N LEU A 599 -23.15 1.15 -15.94
CA LEU A 599 -21.71 0.86 -16.04
C LEU A 599 -21.47 -0.13 -17.18
N TYR A 600 -20.42 0.07 -17.98
CA TYR A 600 -20.01 -0.86 -19.04
C TYR A 600 -18.49 -0.83 -19.24
N ASN A 601 -17.94 -1.71 -20.10
CA ASN A 601 -16.49 -1.87 -20.28
C ASN A 601 -15.72 -2.12 -18.96
N ILE A 602 -16.37 -2.80 -18.01
CA ILE A 602 -15.85 -3.10 -16.67
C ILE A 602 -14.65 -4.04 -16.81
N ARG A 603 -13.50 -3.63 -16.26
CA ARG A 603 -12.16 -4.23 -16.44
C ARG A 603 -11.25 -3.89 -15.24
N ALA A 604 -10.10 -4.54 -15.11
CA ALA A 604 -9.04 -4.14 -14.20
C ALA A 604 -8.32 -2.87 -14.69
N LYS A 605 -7.89 -2.01 -13.75
CA LYS A 605 -7.15 -0.75 -13.98
C LYS A 605 -5.83 -0.92 -14.76
N GLU A 606 -5.22 -2.10 -14.75
CA GLU A 606 -4.02 -2.43 -15.52
C GLU A 606 -4.30 -3.13 -16.87
N SER A 607 -5.57 -3.22 -17.30
CA SER A 607 -5.92 -3.85 -18.58
C SER A 607 -5.42 -3.03 -19.77
N THR A 608 -4.89 -3.71 -20.79
CA THR A 608 -4.32 -3.07 -21.99
C THR A 608 -5.29 -3.00 -23.18
N GLU A 609 -6.53 -3.47 -23.02
CA GLU A 609 -7.59 -3.12 -23.99
C GLU A 609 -7.99 -1.65 -23.82
N VAL A 610 -7.36 -0.79 -24.63
CA VAL A 610 -7.84 0.58 -24.84
C VAL A 610 -9.20 0.51 -25.51
N ALA A 611 -10.26 0.52 -24.71
CA ALA A 611 -11.63 0.68 -25.17
C ALA A 611 -11.69 1.97 -26.00
N ASN A 612 -12.02 1.86 -27.29
CA ASN A 612 -11.97 2.98 -28.23
C ASN A 612 -13.22 3.86 -28.09
N VAL A 613 -13.34 4.47 -26.92
CA VAL A 613 -14.34 5.44 -26.50
C VAL A 613 -13.60 6.76 -26.39
N ASN A 614 -14.02 7.75 -27.19
CA ASN A 614 -13.48 9.11 -27.04
C ASN A 614 -13.69 9.56 -25.58
N PRO A 615 -12.65 10.04 -24.88
CA PRO A 615 -12.80 10.52 -23.51
C PRO A 615 -13.89 11.58 -23.39
N PRO A 616 -14.58 11.68 -22.24
CA PRO A 616 -15.18 12.94 -21.82
C PRO A 616 -14.11 14.05 -21.95
N ALA A 617 -14.48 15.20 -22.50
CA ALA A 617 -13.53 16.20 -22.99
C ALA A 617 -12.71 16.93 -21.90
N ASP A 618 -12.91 16.57 -20.62
CA ASP A 618 -12.44 17.27 -19.43
C ASP A 618 -11.45 16.43 -18.58
N SER A 619 -11.01 15.26 -19.04
CA SER A 619 -9.87 14.55 -18.43
C SER A 619 -8.55 15.10 -18.99
N PRO A 620 -7.66 15.69 -18.17
CA PRO A 620 -6.41 16.26 -18.66
C PRO A 620 -5.46 15.15 -19.14
N ALA A 621 -5.02 15.26 -20.39
CA ALA A 621 -3.89 14.45 -20.87
C ALA A 621 -2.62 14.87 -20.12
N SER A 622 -1.84 13.91 -19.62
CA SER A 622 -0.57 14.17 -18.91
C SER A 622 0.30 15.12 -19.74
N PRO A 623 0.69 16.30 -19.20
CA PRO A 623 1.39 17.30 -20.00
C PRO A 623 2.77 16.81 -20.40
N VAL A 624 2.99 16.67 -21.72
CA VAL A 624 4.32 16.53 -22.30
C VAL A 624 5.05 17.86 -22.09
N THR A 625 5.61 18.03 -20.90
CA THR A 625 6.18 19.29 -20.45
C THR A 625 7.44 19.59 -21.27
N PRO A 626 7.51 20.73 -21.98
CA PRO A 626 8.71 21.09 -22.71
C PRO A 626 9.92 21.21 -21.77
N VAL A 627 11.11 20.82 -22.23
CA VAL A 627 12.38 20.91 -21.47
C VAL A 627 12.88 22.37 -21.34
N ASN A 628 11.94 23.33 -21.37
CA ASN A 628 12.19 24.78 -21.25
C ASN A 628 12.13 25.24 -19.78
N ALA A 629 11.73 24.37 -18.84
CA ALA A 629 11.59 24.67 -17.41
C ALA A 629 12.95 24.70 -16.64
N ILE A 630 14.01 25.13 -17.31
CA ILE A 630 15.36 25.22 -16.75
C ILE A 630 15.47 26.53 -15.98
N ASN A 631 15.24 26.46 -14.66
CA ASN A 631 15.32 27.62 -13.77
C ASN A 631 16.77 27.96 -13.37
N ALA A 632 17.75 27.16 -13.78
CA ALA A 632 19.15 27.26 -13.38
C ALA A 632 20.08 26.67 -14.45
N SER A 633 21.12 27.40 -14.86
CA SER A 633 22.14 26.86 -15.78
C SER A 633 23.26 26.21 -14.98
N TYR A 634 23.26 24.88 -14.93
CA TYR A 634 24.28 24.07 -14.26
C TYR A 634 25.50 23.83 -15.17
N HIS A 635 26.70 23.94 -14.60
CA HIS A 635 27.97 23.78 -15.29
C HIS A 635 28.91 22.86 -14.50
N SER A 636 28.45 21.62 -14.29
CA SER A 636 29.17 20.57 -13.57
C SER A 636 30.31 20.00 -14.40
N LEU A 637 31.42 19.60 -13.75
CA LEU A 637 32.52 18.90 -14.41
C LEU A 637 32.11 17.48 -14.80
N SER A 638 31.81 17.24 -16.07
CA SER A 638 31.40 15.93 -16.61
C SER A 638 32.42 14.79 -16.42
N ALA A 639 33.68 15.11 -16.13
CA ALA A 639 34.71 14.13 -15.77
C ALA A 639 34.75 13.82 -14.25
N PHE A 640 34.24 14.71 -13.40
CA PHE A 640 34.25 14.52 -11.95
C PHE A 640 33.28 13.40 -11.54
N ASN A 641 33.69 12.59 -10.57
CA ASN A 641 32.91 11.48 -10.06
C ASN A 641 33.22 11.27 -8.57
N ILE A 642 32.19 11.12 -7.73
CA ILE A 642 32.35 10.62 -6.37
C ILE A 642 32.59 9.11 -6.45
N ASN A 643 33.80 8.68 -6.07
CA ASN A 643 34.22 7.27 -6.15
C ASN A 643 34.31 6.59 -4.76
N GLU A 644 34.39 7.38 -3.69
CA GLU A 644 34.61 6.96 -2.30
C GLU A 644 34.19 8.10 -1.35
N THR A 645 34.01 7.81 -0.05
CA THR A 645 33.62 8.79 0.98
C THR A 645 34.41 8.58 2.27
N GLN A 646 34.76 9.67 2.93
CA GLN A 646 35.62 9.71 4.13
C GLN A 646 34.93 9.22 5.41
N GLY A 647 35.64 8.37 6.15
CA GLY A 647 35.33 7.91 7.51
C GLY A 647 36.06 8.70 8.60
N GLN A 648 36.51 8.00 9.64
CA GLN A 648 37.19 8.59 10.81
C GLN A 648 38.67 8.92 10.56
N GLU A 649 39.23 8.55 9.41
CA GLU A 649 40.60 8.87 9.02
C GLU A 649 40.75 10.34 8.58
N PRO A 650 41.82 11.05 8.99
CA PRO A 650 41.97 12.51 8.82
C PRO A 650 42.49 12.90 7.42
N TRP A 651 41.84 12.39 6.37
CA TRP A 651 42.38 12.34 4.99
C TRP A 651 41.62 13.23 3.99
N CYS A 652 40.92 14.28 4.44
CA CYS A 652 40.03 15.06 3.56
C CYS A 652 40.75 15.61 2.31
N SER A 653 42.00 16.09 2.44
CA SER A 653 42.79 16.53 1.28
C SER A 653 43.06 15.40 0.28
N GLU A 654 43.31 14.19 0.76
CA GLU A 654 43.64 13.03 -0.05
C GLU A 654 42.45 12.44 -0.79
N TYR A 655 41.23 12.55 -0.24
CA TYR A 655 39.99 12.31 -0.98
C TYR A 655 39.81 13.31 -2.13
N ILE A 656 40.11 14.60 -1.91
CA ILE A 656 40.07 15.61 -2.99
C ILE A 656 41.17 15.35 -4.04
N ALA A 657 42.41 15.09 -3.61
CA ALA A 657 43.53 14.83 -4.51
C ALA A 657 43.36 13.54 -5.33
N ALA A 658 42.84 12.46 -4.72
CA ALA A 658 42.47 11.24 -5.44
C ALA A 658 41.42 11.53 -6.53
N SER A 659 40.39 12.33 -6.20
CA SER A 659 39.39 12.76 -7.17
C SER A 659 39.95 13.69 -8.26
N ALA A 660 40.90 14.56 -7.95
CA ALA A 660 41.59 15.40 -8.94
C ALA A 660 42.47 14.57 -9.90
N ILE A 661 43.21 13.57 -9.39
CA ILE A 661 43.97 12.63 -10.21
C ILE A 661 43.02 11.81 -11.11
N ASN A 662 41.92 11.30 -10.56
CA ASN A 662 40.88 10.57 -11.28
C ASN A 662 40.26 11.41 -12.41
N THR A 663 39.86 12.65 -12.10
CA THR A 663 39.24 13.60 -13.05
C THR A 663 40.18 13.96 -14.19
N LEU A 664 41.45 14.32 -13.87
CA LEU A 664 42.46 14.63 -14.89
C LEU A 664 42.84 13.42 -15.76
N ASN A 665 42.81 12.21 -15.22
CA ASN A 665 43.17 10.99 -15.94
C ASN A 665 41.98 10.23 -16.53
N GLN A 666 40.75 10.70 -16.30
CA GLN A 666 39.50 10.03 -16.71
C GLN A 666 39.44 8.56 -16.25
N THR A 667 39.85 8.33 -15.00
CA THR A 667 39.84 7.01 -14.34
C THR A 667 39.11 7.07 -12.99
N LYS A 668 38.92 5.91 -12.35
CA LYS A 668 38.40 5.73 -10.99
C LYS A 668 39.33 4.90 -10.10
N ASP A 669 40.54 4.58 -10.58
CA ASP A 669 41.47 3.64 -9.93
C ASP A 669 42.17 4.21 -8.67
N ILE A 670 42.17 5.53 -8.50
CA ILE A 670 42.94 6.21 -7.45
C ILE A 670 42.04 6.51 -6.24
N THR A 671 42.48 6.09 -5.06
CA THR A 671 41.79 6.28 -3.77
C THR A 671 42.63 7.12 -2.82
N ALA A 672 42.00 7.77 -1.85
CA ALA A 672 42.65 8.49 -0.75
C ALA A 672 43.65 7.60 0.00
N GLN A 673 43.31 6.32 0.20
CA GLN A 673 44.23 5.33 0.75
C GLN A 673 45.49 5.18 -0.11
N SER A 674 45.37 5.13 -1.44
CA SER A 674 46.54 5.02 -2.34
C SER A 674 47.43 6.27 -2.30
N VAL A 675 46.82 7.44 -2.15
CA VAL A 675 47.52 8.74 -2.03
C VAL A 675 48.26 8.81 -0.70
N MET A 676 47.60 8.53 0.42
CA MET A 676 48.23 8.42 1.74
C MET A 676 49.35 7.39 1.79
N GLN A 677 49.13 6.21 1.20
CA GLN A 677 50.16 5.15 1.13
C GLN A 677 51.36 5.59 0.28
N SER A 678 51.18 6.52 -0.67
CA SER A 678 52.28 7.07 -1.46
C SER A 678 53.14 8.09 -0.70
N PHE A 679 52.57 8.81 0.28
CA PHE A 679 53.34 9.60 1.25
C PHE A 679 54.08 8.72 2.26
N TYR A 680 53.46 7.59 2.65
CA TYR A 680 53.94 6.70 3.71
C TYR A 680 54.08 5.24 3.24
N PRO A 681 54.98 4.94 2.27
CA PRO A 681 55.03 3.64 1.57
C PRO A 681 55.36 2.42 2.45
N ASN A 682 55.93 2.64 3.63
CA ASN A 682 56.33 1.58 4.57
C ASN A 682 55.44 1.50 5.83
N VAL A 683 54.30 2.20 5.86
CA VAL A 683 53.36 2.24 7.00
C VAL A 683 52.17 1.32 6.74
N SER A 684 51.72 0.58 7.76
CA SER A 684 50.55 -0.31 7.62
C SER A 684 49.22 0.47 7.62
N LEU A 685 48.19 -0.04 6.94
CA LEU A 685 46.90 0.64 6.79
C LEU A 685 46.26 1.07 8.12
N GLU A 686 46.35 0.25 9.17
CA GLU A 686 45.78 0.58 10.50
C GLU A 686 46.55 1.70 11.21
N GLN A 687 47.84 1.87 10.93
CA GLN A 687 48.62 3.04 11.38
C GLN A 687 48.29 4.25 10.50
N LEU A 688 48.20 4.06 9.18
CA LEU A 688 47.94 5.12 8.20
C LEU A 688 46.62 5.86 8.49
N LYS A 689 45.58 5.12 8.92
CA LYS A 689 44.26 5.67 9.32
C LYS A 689 44.31 6.69 10.46
N THR A 690 45.39 6.72 11.26
CA THR A 690 45.56 7.69 12.36
C THR A 690 46.50 8.84 12.00
N MET A 691 47.01 8.88 10.76
CA MET A 691 47.98 9.87 10.29
C MET A 691 47.34 10.89 9.34
N SER A 692 47.64 12.17 9.54
CA SER A 692 47.32 13.26 8.61
C SER A 692 48.23 13.25 7.39
N GLY A 693 47.85 13.97 6.34
CA GLY A 693 48.73 14.31 5.23
C GLY A 693 49.99 15.10 5.58
N LEU A 694 50.84 15.30 4.57
CA LEU A 694 52.13 15.98 4.64
C LEU A 694 52.02 17.52 4.73
N LYS A 695 53.18 18.18 4.77
CA LYS A 695 53.31 19.60 4.39
C LYS A 695 53.07 19.79 2.89
N ILE A 696 52.50 20.93 2.50
CA ILE A 696 52.10 21.24 1.11
C ILE A 696 53.24 21.02 0.10
N ASP A 697 54.46 21.45 0.41
CA ASP A 697 55.62 21.29 -0.47
C ASP A 697 55.99 19.82 -0.73
N ASP A 698 56.02 19.00 0.32
CA ASP A 698 56.33 17.56 0.18
C ASP A 698 55.15 16.78 -0.40
N TYR A 699 53.92 17.21 -0.12
CA TYR A 699 52.69 16.70 -0.71
C TYR A 699 52.70 16.84 -2.25
N LEU A 700 52.94 18.06 -2.76
CA LEU A 700 52.98 18.34 -4.19
C LEU A 700 54.14 17.62 -4.90
N LYS A 701 55.31 17.50 -4.26
CA LYS A 701 56.43 16.68 -4.78
C LYS A 701 56.03 15.21 -4.92
N THR A 702 55.32 14.64 -3.94
CA THR A 702 54.86 13.26 -4.03
C THR A 702 53.76 13.09 -5.07
N LEU A 703 52.80 14.02 -5.19
CA LEU A 703 51.80 13.97 -6.27
C LEU A 703 52.45 14.05 -7.66
N GLN A 704 53.42 14.95 -7.85
CA GLN A 704 54.17 15.06 -9.10
C GLN A 704 54.94 13.77 -9.41
N SER A 705 55.73 13.25 -8.45
CA SER A 705 56.61 12.10 -8.69
C SER A 705 55.86 10.76 -8.81
N LYS A 706 54.71 10.62 -8.15
CA LYS A 706 53.91 9.38 -8.15
C LYS A 706 52.82 9.36 -9.21
N TYR A 707 52.12 10.49 -9.41
CA TYR A 707 50.90 10.56 -10.22
C TYR A 707 51.01 11.54 -11.40
N GLN A 708 52.15 12.23 -11.57
CA GLN A 708 52.39 13.21 -12.64
C GLN A 708 51.37 14.35 -12.69
N VAL A 709 50.85 14.76 -11.52
CA VAL A 709 49.97 15.94 -11.37
C VAL A 709 50.51 16.93 -10.35
N THR A 710 50.09 18.19 -10.47
CA THR A 710 50.34 19.23 -9.47
C THR A 710 49.22 20.28 -9.51
N ALA A 711 49.24 21.21 -8.55
CA ALA A 711 48.30 22.31 -8.42
C ALA A 711 49.01 23.54 -7.82
N ASP A 712 48.49 24.73 -8.14
CA ASP A 712 48.96 26.00 -7.57
C ASP A 712 48.17 26.28 -6.28
N VAL A 713 48.85 26.74 -5.21
CA VAL A 713 48.26 26.82 -3.86
C VAL A 713 48.43 28.21 -3.24
N GLU A 714 47.30 28.85 -2.93
CA GLU A 714 47.23 30.23 -2.43
C GLU A 714 46.37 30.35 -1.17
N ASN A 715 46.81 31.13 -0.17
CA ASN A 715 46.04 31.40 1.06
C ASN A 715 45.03 32.54 0.84
N ARG A 716 44.10 32.32 -0.10
CA ARG A 716 42.87 33.09 -0.29
C ARG A 716 41.78 32.19 -0.85
N ALA A 717 40.53 32.67 -0.80
CA ALA A 717 39.49 32.21 -1.71
C ALA A 717 39.71 32.83 -3.11
N LEU A 718 39.23 32.14 -4.15
CA LEU A 718 39.14 32.71 -5.51
C LEU A 718 37.84 33.50 -5.67
N SER A 719 37.84 34.48 -6.58
CA SER A 719 36.62 35.13 -7.04
C SER A 719 35.79 34.18 -7.94
N PHE A 720 34.49 34.43 -8.08
CA PHE A 720 33.62 33.58 -8.90
C PHE A 720 34.13 33.43 -10.35
N ASP A 721 34.64 34.51 -10.96
CA ASP A 721 35.17 34.46 -12.32
C ASP A 721 36.46 33.63 -12.44
N GLU A 722 37.31 33.63 -11.41
CA GLU A 722 38.48 32.74 -11.33
C GLU A 722 38.06 31.28 -11.17
N VAL A 723 37.05 31.00 -10.33
CA VAL A 723 36.47 29.66 -10.14
C VAL A 723 35.88 29.15 -11.45
N LYS A 724 35.01 29.94 -12.06
CA LYS A 724 34.37 29.66 -13.35
C LYS A 724 35.40 29.34 -14.43
N LYS A 725 36.49 30.11 -14.51
CA LYS A 725 37.56 29.95 -15.51
C LYS A 725 38.32 28.61 -15.39
N GLU A 726 38.56 28.10 -14.18
CA GLU A 726 39.21 26.79 -14.02
C GLU A 726 38.24 25.64 -14.32
N LEU A 727 36.98 25.78 -13.92
CA LEU A 727 35.91 24.79 -14.19
C LEU A 727 35.59 24.71 -15.69
N ASP A 728 35.49 25.85 -16.38
CA ASP A 728 35.37 25.95 -17.86
C ASP A 728 36.58 25.32 -18.57
N ALA A 729 37.76 25.29 -17.92
CA ALA A 729 38.96 24.62 -18.42
C ALA A 729 39.03 23.12 -18.04
N GLY A 730 37.96 22.55 -17.48
CA GLY A 730 37.85 21.14 -17.10
C GLY A 730 38.58 20.76 -15.80
N LYS A 731 38.90 21.73 -14.93
CA LYS A 731 39.65 21.52 -13.70
C LYS A 731 38.81 21.81 -12.46
N MET A 732 38.74 20.85 -11.55
CA MET A 732 38.20 21.07 -10.21
C MET A 732 39.12 21.95 -9.36
N ILE A 733 38.57 22.53 -8.30
CA ILE A 733 39.30 23.35 -7.32
C ILE A 733 39.16 22.71 -5.95
N GLN A 734 40.27 22.58 -5.21
CA GLN A 734 40.24 22.21 -3.80
C GLN A 734 40.04 23.47 -2.95
N MET A 735 38.96 23.47 -2.18
CA MET A 735 38.59 24.47 -1.18
C MET A 735 39.06 23.98 0.19
N ASP A 736 40.14 24.56 0.71
CA ASP A 736 40.56 24.34 2.10
C ASP A 736 39.88 25.39 2.99
N ALA A 737 39.00 24.89 3.86
CA ALA A 737 38.17 25.70 4.74
C ALA A 737 38.48 25.44 6.21
N TYR A 738 38.35 26.47 7.03
CA TYR A 738 38.72 26.48 8.44
C TYR A 738 37.57 27.05 9.27
N ASP A 739 37.47 26.69 10.56
CA ASP A 739 36.45 27.29 11.44
C ASP A 739 36.68 28.81 11.51
N GLN A 740 35.65 29.60 11.19
CA GLN A 740 35.76 31.06 11.18
C GLN A 740 36.01 31.68 12.56
N ASN A 741 35.81 30.90 13.63
CA ASN A 741 35.98 31.32 15.02
C ASN A 741 37.35 30.91 15.59
N GLU A 742 38.09 30.03 14.92
CA GLU A 742 39.43 29.61 15.37
C GLU A 742 40.50 30.65 14.98
N THR A 743 41.40 30.92 15.93
CA THR A 743 42.44 31.96 15.85
C THR A 743 43.86 31.38 15.69
N ALA A 744 44.04 30.09 15.93
CA ALA A 744 45.31 29.40 15.71
C ALA A 744 45.67 29.35 14.20
N PRO A 745 46.98 29.37 13.84
CA PRO A 745 47.39 29.46 12.43
C PRO A 745 46.88 28.29 11.56
N GLN A 746 46.50 28.59 10.32
CA GLN A 746 46.05 27.61 9.32
C GLN A 746 47.08 26.49 9.11
N GLY A 747 46.64 25.24 9.20
CA GLY A 747 47.49 24.06 9.07
C GLY A 747 48.39 23.80 10.29
N SER A 748 48.07 24.40 11.44
CA SER A 748 48.60 24.00 12.75
C SER A 748 47.80 22.85 13.35
N GLU A 749 48.30 22.23 14.42
CA GLU A 749 47.64 21.07 15.05
C GLU A 749 46.28 21.39 15.69
N ASN A 750 46.06 22.65 16.07
CA ASN A 750 44.78 23.13 16.61
C ASN A 750 43.85 23.68 15.52
N ASN A 751 44.35 23.96 14.32
CA ASN A 751 43.54 24.49 13.21
C ASN A 751 43.92 23.79 11.90
N VAL A 752 43.59 22.50 11.82
CA VAL A 752 43.94 21.64 10.68
C VAL A 752 43.17 21.99 9.41
N GLY A 753 41.90 22.40 9.53
CA GLY A 753 41.00 22.66 8.41
C GLY A 753 40.42 21.40 7.77
N HIS A 754 39.36 21.59 6.98
CA HIS A 754 38.69 20.56 6.18
C HIS A 754 38.82 20.88 4.68
N SER A 755 38.96 19.86 3.85
CA SER A 755 39.13 20.00 2.40
C SER A 755 37.88 19.56 1.67
N LEU A 756 37.42 20.40 0.75
CA LEU A 756 36.28 20.16 -0.12
C LEU A 756 36.70 20.38 -1.58
N ALA A 757 35.87 19.97 -2.53
CA ALA A 757 36.05 20.31 -3.93
C ALA A 757 34.91 21.20 -4.44
N ILE A 758 35.25 22.28 -5.14
CA ILE A 758 34.32 22.92 -6.08
C ILE A 758 34.44 22.16 -7.41
N VAL A 759 33.31 21.61 -7.86
CA VAL A 759 33.21 20.64 -8.97
C VAL A 759 32.29 21.11 -10.09
N GLY A 760 31.74 22.31 -9.96
CA GLY A 760 30.84 22.94 -10.92
C GLY A 760 30.35 24.29 -10.40
N TYR A 761 29.52 24.96 -11.19
CA TYR A 761 28.89 26.21 -10.81
C TYR A 761 27.48 26.32 -11.40
N VAL A 762 26.63 27.14 -10.79
CA VAL A 762 25.25 27.37 -11.22
C VAL A 762 25.01 28.85 -11.46
N LEU A 763 24.54 29.19 -12.65
CA LEU A 763 24.18 30.56 -13.04
C LEU A 763 22.65 30.77 -12.98
N PRO A 764 22.19 31.98 -12.61
CA PRO A 764 20.78 32.35 -12.62
C PRO A 764 20.18 32.25 -14.03
N ALA A 765 18.88 31.99 -14.12
CA ALA A 765 18.18 31.85 -15.41
C ALA A 765 18.24 33.11 -16.30
N ASP A 766 18.36 34.31 -15.71
CA ASP A 766 18.55 35.56 -16.46
C ASP A 766 20.02 35.88 -16.78
N GLY A 767 20.96 35.06 -16.30
CA GLY A 767 22.41 35.21 -16.51
C GLY A 767 23.07 36.37 -15.76
N ASP A 768 22.31 37.17 -15.00
CA ASP A 768 22.83 38.36 -14.32
C ASP A 768 23.43 38.00 -12.95
N THR A 769 24.72 37.66 -12.95
CA THR A 769 25.50 37.38 -11.74
C THR A 769 25.77 38.59 -10.84
N THR A 770 25.41 39.81 -11.29
CA THR A 770 25.56 41.03 -10.49
C THR A 770 24.33 41.28 -9.61
N LYS A 771 23.15 41.04 -10.19
CA LYS A 771 21.85 41.06 -9.52
C LYS A 771 21.66 39.82 -8.63
N HIS A 772 21.82 38.63 -9.19
CA HIS A 772 21.60 37.35 -8.53
C HIS A 772 22.92 36.67 -8.20
N ALA A 773 23.11 36.18 -6.97
CA ALA A 773 24.36 35.53 -6.59
C ALA A 773 24.50 34.15 -7.27
N PRO A 774 25.50 33.88 -8.14
CA PRO A 774 25.69 32.53 -8.66
C PRO A 774 26.16 31.57 -7.55
N TYR A 775 25.99 30.27 -7.76
CA TYR A 775 26.30 29.24 -6.76
C TYR A 775 27.49 28.38 -7.18
N TYR A 776 28.23 27.87 -6.21
CA TYR A 776 29.23 26.82 -6.40
C TYR A 776 28.58 25.45 -6.19
N GLU A 777 28.92 24.47 -7.04
CA GLU A 777 28.63 23.07 -6.78
C GLU A 777 29.82 22.46 -6.02
N ILE A 778 29.55 21.91 -4.84
CA ILE A 778 30.58 21.51 -3.88
C ILE A 778 30.41 20.04 -3.50
N TRP A 779 31.50 19.29 -3.52
CA TRP A 779 31.60 17.97 -2.93
C TRP A 779 32.34 18.04 -1.58
N ASN A 780 31.69 17.52 -0.54
CA ASN A 780 32.29 17.26 0.77
C ASN A 780 32.69 15.77 0.82
N PRO A 781 33.96 15.41 1.10
CA PRO A 781 34.39 14.01 1.23
C PRO A 781 33.54 13.14 2.16
N TRP A 782 32.88 13.74 3.15
CA TRP A 782 32.00 13.03 4.08
C TRP A 782 30.70 12.48 3.44
N TRP A 783 30.36 12.91 2.21
CA TRP A 783 29.05 12.69 1.59
C TRP A 783 29.16 12.06 0.19
N GLY A 784 28.18 11.21 -0.14
CA GLY A 784 28.06 10.56 -1.45
C GLY A 784 27.44 11.45 -2.54
N GLN A 785 27.23 12.74 -2.28
CA GLN A 785 26.50 13.67 -3.15
C GLN A 785 27.09 15.08 -3.15
N ILE A 786 26.69 15.86 -4.16
CA ILE A 786 27.07 17.26 -4.37
C ILE A 786 25.97 18.16 -3.77
N TYR A 787 26.36 19.31 -3.24
CA TYR A 787 25.46 20.35 -2.72
C TYR A 787 25.84 21.73 -3.28
N CYS A 788 25.02 22.75 -3.04
CA CYS A 788 25.27 24.11 -3.54
C CYS A 788 25.48 25.11 -2.40
N VAL A 789 26.34 26.11 -2.62
CA VAL A 789 26.56 27.27 -1.72
C VAL A 789 26.67 28.54 -2.55
N SER A 790 26.05 29.63 -2.09
CA SER A 790 26.11 30.94 -2.74
C SER A 790 27.54 31.46 -2.81
N SER A 791 27.95 32.03 -3.94
CA SER A 791 29.25 32.70 -4.09
C SER A 791 29.41 33.95 -3.23
N LYS A 792 28.32 34.48 -2.65
CA LYS A 792 28.33 35.56 -1.66
C LYS A 792 28.45 35.06 -0.21
N ALA A 793 28.39 33.75 0.06
CA ALA A 793 28.37 33.19 1.41
C ALA A 793 29.70 33.45 2.17
N PRO A 794 29.68 34.10 3.34
CA PRO A 794 30.90 34.43 4.08
C PRO A 794 31.51 33.24 4.85
N TYR A 795 30.68 32.22 5.10
CA TYR A 795 30.97 30.90 5.67
C TYR A 795 29.87 29.93 5.19
N PHE A 796 30.04 28.63 5.43
CA PHE A 796 29.04 27.59 5.22
C PHE A 796 29.09 26.59 6.39
N ASN A 797 27.96 25.99 6.74
CA ASN A 797 27.87 25.14 7.93
C ASN A 797 28.04 23.66 7.58
N LEU A 798 28.94 22.95 8.28
CA LEU A 798 29.10 21.50 8.18
C LEU A 798 29.18 20.88 9.58
N ALA A 799 28.25 19.97 9.88
CA ALA A 799 28.19 19.24 11.16
C ALA A 799 28.25 20.14 12.42
N GLY A 800 27.61 21.33 12.36
CA GLY A 800 27.60 22.31 13.45
C GLY A 800 28.77 23.30 13.47
N THR A 801 29.81 23.09 12.65
CA THR A 801 30.96 24.00 12.54
C THR A 801 30.79 24.98 11.36
N GLN A 802 31.13 26.24 11.59
CA GLN A 802 31.00 27.33 10.61
C GLN A 802 32.31 27.48 9.82
N TYR A 803 32.38 26.83 8.66
CA TYR A 803 33.58 26.78 7.83
C TYR A 803 33.68 27.96 6.88
N LYS A 804 34.86 28.58 6.83
CA LYS A 804 35.21 29.65 5.90
C LYS A 804 36.32 29.20 4.97
N TRP A 805 36.11 29.39 3.67
CA TRP A 805 37.14 29.16 2.64
C TRP A 805 38.26 30.20 2.79
N THR A 806 39.50 29.74 3.03
CA THR A 806 40.65 30.64 3.19
C THR A 806 41.92 30.18 2.48
N ARG A 807 41.99 28.96 1.95
CA ARG A 807 43.09 28.49 1.11
C ARG A 807 42.53 27.72 -0.08
N THR A 808 43.19 27.84 -1.23
CA THR A 808 42.75 27.22 -2.48
C THR A 808 43.89 26.43 -3.11
N TRP A 809 43.58 25.27 -3.68
CA TRP A 809 44.43 24.59 -4.66
C TRP A 809 43.69 24.57 -5.99
N HIS A 810 44.22 25.26 -7.00
CA HIS A 810 43.63 25.40 -8.32
C HIS A 810 44.66 25.08 -9.40
N ASN A 811 44.30 25.31 -10.68
CA ASN A 811 45.12 24.92 -11.82
C ASN A 811 45.63 23.46 -11.73
N TRP A 812 44.77 22.53 -11.29
CA TRP A 812 45.14 21.10 -11.23
C TRP A 812 45.49 20.62 -12.64
N HIS A 813 46.74 20.20 -12.86
CA HIS A 813 47.25 19.86 -14.20
C HIS A 813 48.29 18.75 -14.19
N LYS A 814 48.52 18.14 -15.37
CA LYS A 814 49.55 17.11 -15.57
C LYS A 814 50.91 17.75 -15.80
N VAL A 815 51.94 17.17 -15.21
CA VAL A 815 53.32 17.67 -15.25
C VAL A 815 54.32 16.55 -15.55
N GLY A 816 55.34 16.87 -16.34
CA GLY A 816 56.49 15.98 -16.53
C GLY A 816 57.31 15.83 -15.24
N THR A 817 57.99 14.69 -15.10
CA THR A 817 58.84 14.37 -13.96
C THR A 817 59.90 15.46 -13.71
N GLY A 818 59.81 16.15 -12.57
CA GLY A 818 60.75 17.20 -12.18
C GLY A 818 60.42 18.63 -12.65
N ALA A 819 59.19 18.92 -13.06
CA ALA A 819 58.75 20.30 -13.29
C ALA A 819 58.81 21.15 -12.02
N THR A 820 59.17 22.43 -12.12
CA THR A 820 59.29 23.31 -10.94
C THR A 820 57.91 23.68 -10.38
N ILE A 821 57.61 23.18 -9.18
CA ILE A 821 56.38 23.51 -8.44
C ILE A 821 56.49 24.96 -7.93
N GLN A 822 55.46 25.78 -8.16
CA GLN A 822 55.38 27.14 -7.60
C GLN A 822 54.52 27.15 -6.33
N THR A 823 55.16 27.04 -5.17
CA THR A 823 54.51 27.33 -3.87
C THR A 823 55.07 28.62 -3.27
N ASN A 824 54.19 29.41 -2.66
CA ASN A 824 54.61 30.51 -1.80
C ASN A 824 55.35 29.92 -0.57
N PRO A 825 56.58 30.36 -0.23
CA PRO A 825 57.35 29.80 0.88
C PRO A 825 56.64 29.81 2.25
N ALA A 826 55.71 30.74 2.48
CA ALA A 826 54.89 30.78 3.70
C ALA A 826 53.78 29.70 3.72
N VAL A 827 53.29 29.28 2.55
CA VAL A 827 52.26 28.26 2.36
C VAL A 827 52.90 26.86 2.34
N ALA A 828 54.04 26.73 1.65
CA ALA A 828 54.84 25.51 1.50
C ALA A 828 55.08 24.72 2.81
N GLN A 829 55.19 25.43 3.95
CA GLN A 829 55.47 24.85 5.26
C GLN A 829 54.24 24.47 6.10
N GLN A 830 53.02 24.84 5.67
CA GLN A 830 51.77 24.44 6.33
C GLN A 830 51.44 22.97 6.05
N LYS A 831 50.69 22.31 6.94
CA LYS A 831 50.03 21.03 6.62
C LYS A 831 48.90 21.23 5.61
N VAL A 832 48.63 20.18 4.84
CA VAL A 832 47.35 20.01 4.13
C VAL A 832 46.19 19.91 5.14
N ALA A 833 44.97 20.22 4.71
CA ALA A 833 43.80 20.11 5.58
C ALA A 833 43.47 18.64 5.87
N SER A 834 43.09 18.35 7.11
CA SER A 834 43.06 16.98 7.67
C SER A 834 42.03 16.79 8.80
N ALA A 835 40.83 17.35 8.63
CA ALA A 835 39.68 17.03 9.46
C ALA A 835 39.23 15.58 9.25
N VAL A 836 38.63 14.97 10.29
CA VAL A 836 37.93 13.68 10.24
C VAL A 836 36.44 13.88 9.92
N ASN A 837 35.71 12.85 9.48
CA ASN A 837 34.25 12.91 9.42
C ASN A 837 33.66 12.77 10.84
N PRO A 838 33.05 13.82 11.44
CA PRO A 838 32.54 13.76 12.81
C PRO A 838 31.33 12.82 12.97
N ASN A 839 30.66 12.46 11.86
CA ASN A 839 29.46 11.62 11.86
C ASN A 839 29.78 10.12 11.68
N ALA A 840 31.03 9.75 11.39
CA ALA A 840 31.45 8.35 11.24
C ALA A 840 31.66 7.68 12.62
N THR A 841 31.41 6.38 12.75
CA THR A 841 31.55 5.67 14.04
C THR A 841 33.02 5.49 14.47
N PRO A 842 33.40 5.68 15.76
CA PRO A 842 34.79 5.71 16.20
C PRO A 842 35.57 4.38 16.04
N ILE A 843 36.82 4.47 15.56
CA ILE A 843 37.76 3.34 15.52
C ILE A 843 38.43 3.18 16.90
N TYR A 844 37.90 2.29 17.74
CA TYR A 844 38.49 1.97 19.05
C TYR A 844 39.74 1.08 18.94
N SER A 845 40.90 1.67 18.64
CA SER A 845 42.20 0.96 18.66
C SER A 845 42.87 1.02 20.05
N LYS A 846 42.70 -0.01 20.89
CA LYS A 846 43.61 -0.30 22.02
C LYS A 846 43.75 -1.80 22.26
N SER A 847 44.97 -2.30 21.98
CA SER A 847 45.55 -3.57 22.47
C SER A 847 44.60 -4.77 22.67
N THR A 848 44.56 -5.67 21.68
CA THR A 848 44.03 -7.03 21.86
C THR A 848 44.75 -7.77 23.01
N PRO A 849 44.06 -8.67 23.72
CA PRO A 849 44.19 -10.07 23.31
C PRO A 849 42.85 -10.77 23.01
N PHE A 850 42.93 -11.79 22.15
CA PHE A 850 41.94 -12.83 21.87
C PHE A 850 40.56 -12.43 21.30
N ASN A 851 40.45 -12.61 19.98
CA ASN A 851 39.18 -12.88 19.30
C ASN A 851 38.70 -14.32 19.66
N PRO A 852 37.48 -14.52 20.18
CA PRO A 852 36.96 -15.86 20.50
C PRO A 852 36.59 -16.72 19.28
N LEU A 853 36.34 -16.13 18.12
CA LEU A 853 35.92 -16.83 16.88
C LEU A 853 37.02 -16.74 15.82
N GLY A 854 37.97 -17.67 15.92
CA GLY A 854 39.18 -17.69 15.11
C GLY A 854 38.97 -18.05 13.63
N LYS A 855 39.23 -17.07 12.76
CA LYS A 855 39.41 -17.14 11.28
C LYS A 855 38.13 -17.24 10.43
N ASN A 856 38.10 -16.39 9.39
CA ASN A 856 37.35 -16.44 8.13
C ASN A 856 35.85 -16.75 8.23
N ILE A 857 34.93 -15.86 7.83
CA ILE A 857 34.93 -15.18 6.53
C ILE A 857 34.68 -13.65 6.60
N ASN A 858 34.06 -13.14 7.65
CA ASN A 858 33.36 -11.85 7.62
C ASN A 858 34.20 -10.55 7.61
N ASN A 859 35.54 -10.61 7.69
CA ASN A 859 36.36 -9.40 7.92
C ASN A 859 37.48 -9.14 6.89
N GLN A 860 37.32 -9.61 5.64
CA GLN A 860 38.20 -9.23 4.52
C GLN A 860 37.49 -8.82 3.21
N ASN A 861 36.15 -8.90 3.13
CA ASN A 861 35.38 -8.62 1.90
C ASN A 861 34.16 -7.67 2.10
N VAL A 862 34.13 -6.85 3.15
CA VAL A 862 32.92 -6.05 3.52
C VAL A 862 33.13 -4.54 3.38
N CYS A 863 34.13 -4.12 2.60
CA CYS A 863 34.40 -2.70 2.27
C CYS A 863 34.28 -2.35 0.77
N ASN A 864 33.93 -3.32 -0.10
CA ASN A 864 33.84 -3.12 -1.56
C ASN A 864 32.50 -3.61 -2.11
N PHE A 865 31.46 -2.76 -2.16
CA PHE A 865 30.25 -3.05 -2.94
C PHE A 865 29.75 -1.82 -3.72
N GLY A 866 30.33 -1.65 -4.90
CA GLY A 866 29.83 -0.80 -5.98
C GLY A 866 30.32 -1.37 -7.31
N LYS A 867 29.39 -1.81 -8.17
CA LYS A 867 29.61 -2.57 -9.42
C LYS A 867 30.16 -4.02 -9.24
N PRO A 868 30.03 -4.90 -10.25
CA PRO A 868 30.15 -6.36 -10.07
C PRO A 868 31.56 -6.85 -9.72
N THR A 869 31.66 -7.79 -8.78
CA THR A 869 32.95 -8.26 -8.21
C THR A 869 33.40 -9.65 -8.67
N ALA A 870 32.69 -10.29 -9.61
CA ALA A 870 33.20 -11.47 -10.33
C ALA A 870 32.49 -11.67 -11.67
N ALA A 871 33.25 -11.66 -12.77
CA ALA A 871 32.87 -12.25 -14.05
C ALA A 871 33.73 -13.50 -14.27
N LYS A 872 33.14 -14.70 -14.12
CA LYS A 872 33.86 -15.97 -14.28
C LYS A 872 33.35 -16.72 -15.51
N THR A 873 34.22 -16.88 -16.50
CA THR A 873 33.93 -17.70 -17.68
C THR A 873 34.07 -19.18 -17.32
N ILE A 874 32.99 -19.94 -17.47
CA ILE A 874 32.99 -21.41 -17.38
C ILE A 874 32.34 -21.92 -18.66
N ASP A 875 33.04 -22.79 -19.38
CA ASP A 875 32.62 -23.38 -20.67
C ASP A 875 32.03 -22.35 -21.66
N GLY A 876 32.71 -21.19 -21.78
CA GLY A 876 32.33 -20.09 -22.68
C GLY A 876 31.15 -19.23 -22.22
N THR A 877 30.55 -19.50 -21.05
CA THR A 877 29.43 -18.72 -20.49
C THR A 877 29.92 -17.80 -19.36
N VAL A 878 29.41 -16.57 -19.30
CA VAL A 878 29.73 -15.57 -18.27
C VAL A 878 28.58 -15.44 -17.26
N TYR A 879 28.94 -15.37 -15.99
CA TYR A 879 28.03 -15.18 -14.86
C TYR A 879 28.48 -13.99 -14.01
N GLU A 880 27.52 -13.20 -13.52
CA GLU A 880 27.76 -12.03 -12.67
C GLU A 880 26.80 -11.98 -11.48
N ALA A 881 27.26 -11.38 -10.37
CA ALA A 881 26.46 -11.13 -9.18
C ALA A 881 26.70 -9.70 -8.65
N MET A 882 25.67 -9.11 -8.05
CA MET A 882 25.64 -7.76 -7.48
C MET A 882 24.88 -7.76 -6.15
N ILE A 883 25.26 -6.85 -5.26
CA ILE A 883 24.62 -6.59 -3.96
C ILE A 883 24.29 -5.09 -3.91
N SER A 884 23.14 -4.73 -3.34
CA SER A 884 22.75 -3.33 -3.13
C SER A 884 23.60 -2.62 -2.07
N LEU A 885 23.70 -1.29 -2.15
CA LEU A 885 24.57 -0.47 -1.28
C LEU A 885 24.16 -0.50 0.20
N ASP A 886 22.87 -0.65 0.47
CA ASP A 886 22.28 -0.85 1.80
C ASP A 886 22.43 -2.30 2.34
N LYS A 887 22.87 -3.23 1.47
CA LYS A 887 22.99 -4.68 1.71
C LYS A 887 21.67 -5.45 1.89
N SER A 888 20.52 -4.88 1.51
CA SER A 888 19.23 -5.57 1.58
C SER A 888 19.03 -6.65 0.52
N THR A 889 19.58 -6.46 -0.69
CA THR A 889 19.17 -7.20 -1.88
C THR A 889 20.36 -7.76 -2.68
N ILE A 890 20.24 -9.00 -3.16
CA ILE A 890 21.26 -9.68 -3.97
C ILE A 890 20.68 -10.06 -5.34
N PHE A 891 21.30 -9.56 -6.41
CA PHE A 891 20.96 -9.91 -7.79
C PHE A 891 22.04 -10.80 -8.40
N ALA A 892 21.64 -11.99 -8.87
CA ALA A 892 22.46 -12.85 -9.71
C ALA A 892 21.87 -12.91 -11.13
N SER A 893 22.70 -12.80 -12.17
CA SER A 893 22.24 -12.88 -13.56
C SER A 893 23.19 -13.69 -14.45
N LYS A 894 22.61 -14.35 -15.46
CA LYS A 894 23.34 -15.13 -16.45
C LYS A 894 23.31 -14.38 -17.79
N ILE A 895 24.48 -14.05 -18.33
CA ILE A 895 24.58 -13.47 -19.68
C ILE A 895 24.85 -14.60 -20.66
N VAL A 896 23.92 -14.80 -21.60
CA VAL A 896 24.09 -15.70 -22.75
C VAL A 896 24.13 -14.87 -24.03
N SER A 897 25.34 -14.62 -24.51
CA SER A 897 25.60 -14.22 -25.90
C SER A 897 25.14 -15.35 -26.85
N ASN A 898 24.44 -15.13 -27.96
CA ASN A 898 24.07 -13.87 -28.64
C ASN A 898 22.61 -13.93 -29.16
N ASN A 899 21.63 -13.34 -28.46
CA ASN A 899 20.32 -13.01 -29.06
C ASN A 899 19.59 -11.88 -28.30
N PRO A 900 19.25 -10.73 -28.93
CA PRO A 900 18.67 -9.57 -28.23
C PRO A 900 17.24 -9.74 -27.66
N LYS A 901 16.55 -10.86 -27.90
CA LYS A 901 15.07 -10.92 -27.81
C LYS A 901 14.45 -11.78 -26.70
N ASN A 902 15.20 -12.41 -25.80
CA ASN A 902 14.61 -13.11 -24.63
C ASN A 902 15.56 -13.14 -23.42
N LYS A 903 15.14 -12.53 -22.30
CA LYS A 903 15.83 -12.62 -20.99
C LYS A 903 15.05 -13.56 -20.06
N ILE A 904 15.50 -14.80 -19.89
CA ILE A 904 14.95 -15.74 -18.90
C ILE A 904 15.92 -15.82 -17.71
N ARG A 905 15.42 -15.52 -16.49
CA ARG A 905 16.20 -15.65 -15.24
C ARG A 905 16.08 -17.07 -14.67
N SER A 906 17.15 -17.60 -14.09
CA SER A 906 17.18 -18.90 -13.41
C SER A 906 18.31 -18.94 -12.38
N TYR A 907 18.03 -19.40 -11.16
CA TYR A 907 18.94 -19.35 -10.01
C TYR A 907 19.63 -20.69 -9.73
N GLY A 908 20.83 -20.64 -9.15
CA GLY A 908 21.54 -21.82 -8.63
C GLY A 908 21.17 -22.12 -7.17
N LYS A 909 20.82 -23.38 -6.87
CA LYS A 909 20.32 -23.81 -5.55
C LYS A 909 21.26 -23.49 -4.38
N THR A 910 22.57 -23.54 -4.60
CA THR A 910 23.58 -23.24 -3.56
C THR A 910 23.54 -21.78 -3.12
N ALA A 911 23.35 -20.83 -4.04
CA ALA A 911 23.28 -19.42 -3.72
C ALA A 911 21.99 -19.08 -2.93
N GLN A 912 20.86 -19.65 -3.34
CA GLN A 912 19.60 -19.53 -2.59
C GLN A 912 19.75 -20.07 -1.15
N LYS A 913 20.44 -21.19 -0.98
CA LYS A 913 20.71 -21.78 0.34
C LYS A 913 21.71 -20.96 1.17
N PHE A 914 22.66 -20.26 0.56
CA PHE A 914 23.52 -19.32 1.27
C PHE A 914 22.71 -18.17 1.89
N VAL A 915 21.88 -17.51 1.09
CA VAL A 915 21.03 -16.36 1.53
C VAL A 915 20.11 -16.77 2.68
N SER A 916 19.39 -17.88 2.54
CA SER A 916 18.47 -18.39 3.59
C SER A 916 19.15 -18.69 4.94
N ASN A 917 20.44 -19.04 4.94
CA ASN A 917 21.18 -19.17 6.21
C ASN A 917 21.54 -17.79 6.81
N ILE A 918 21.89 -16.79 6.01
CA ILE A 918 22.19 -15.43 6.50
C ILE A 918 20.94 -14.78 7.11
N GLU A 919 19.78 -14.92 6.46
CA GLU A 919 18.48 -14.47 6.99
C GLU A 919 18.17 -15.11 8.36
N GLY A 920 18.40 -16.43 8.48
CA GLY A 920 18.24 -17.17 9.74
C GLY A 920 19.18 -16.70 10.86
N MET A 921 20.43 -16.32 10.55
CA MET A 921 21.34 -15.71 11.53
C MET A 921 20.82 -14.36 12.03
N ILE A 922 20.37 -13.49 11.12
CA ILE A 922 19.89 -12.14 11.49
C ILE A 922 18.64 -12.24 12.37
N SER A 923 17.67 -13.08 11.98
CA SER A 923 16.45 -13.32 12.76
C SER A 923 16.76 -13.85 14.17
N THR A 924 17.61 -14.88 14.29
CA THR A 924 17.96 -15.45 15.60
C THR A 924 18.79 -14.49 16.47
N GLN A 925 19.61 -13.62 15.87
CA GLN A 925 20.35 -12.59 16.60
C GLN A 925 19.44 -11.53 17.21
N VAL A 926 18.37 -11.12 16.50
CA VAL A 926 17.36 -10.19 17.02
C VAL A 926 16.62 -10.79 18.23
N GLU A 927 16.23 -12.06 18.16
CA GLU A 927 15.56 -12.74 19.29
C GLU A 927 16.46 -12.88 20.53
N ILE A 928 17.76 -13.15 20.35
CA ILE A 928 18.73 -13.17 21.47
C ILE A 928 18.91 -11.76 22.07
N GLY A 929 18.90 -10.71 21.25
CA GLY A 929 19.09 -9.32 21.69
C GLY A 929 18.03 -8.83 22.69
N LYS A 930 16.80 -9.35 22.61
CA LYS A 930 15.67 -8.97 23.48
C LYS A 930 15.90 -9.25 24.97
N TRP A 931 16.84 -10.14 25.31
CA TRP A 931 17.10 -10.59 26.68
C TRP A 931 18.09 -9.71 27.46
N ALA A 932 18.63 -8.64 26.84
CA ALA A 932 19.43 -7.58 27.49
C ALA A 932 20.64 -8.05 28.34
N PHE A 933 21.21 -9.22 28.05
CA PHE A 933 22.39 -9.74 28.77
C PHE A 933 23.65 -8.90 28.53
N THR A 934 24.53 -8.88 29.53
CA THR A 934 25.90 -8.35 29.34
C THR A 934 26.72 -9.32 28.48
N ASN A 935 27.61 -8.78 27.64
CA ASN A 935 28.43 -9.56 26.70
C ASN A 935 29.17 -10.73 27.35
N ALA A 936 29.63 -10.56 28.59
CA ALA A 936 30.33 -11.62 29.34
C ALA A 936 29.45 -12.86 29.57
N ILE A 937 28.16 -12.69 29.90
CA ILE A 937 27.21 -13.79 30.07
C ILE A 937 26.99 -14.48 28.73
N LEU A 938 26.71 -13.72 27.67
CA LEU A 938 26.53 -14.24 26.31
C LEU A 938 27.72 -15.08 25.85
N PHE A 939 28.96 -14.61 26.05
CA PHE A 939 30.16 -15.40 25.70
C PHE A 939 30.24 -16.73 26.47
N THR A 940 29.86 -16.75 27.75
CA THR A 940 29.78 -18.02 28.51
C THR A 940 28.72 -18.96 27.91
N LEU A 941 27.54 -18.46 27.54
CA LEU A 941 26.49 -19.30 26.95
C LEU A 941 26.88 -19.88 25.59
N PHE A 942 27.43 -19.05 24.68
CA PHE A 942 27.91 -19.50 23.37
C PHE A 942 29.07 -20.50 23.50
N ALA A 943 29.99 -20.32 24.45
CA ALA A 943 31.07 -21.26 24.69
C ALA A 943 30.58 -22.62 25.20
N ILE A 944 29.59 -22.64 26.11
CA ILE A 944 28.96 -23.89 26.60
C ILE A 944 28.23 -24.59 25.44
N ALA A 945 27.46 -23.85 24.63
CA ALA A 945 26.73 -24.39 23.49
C ALA A 945 27.65 -24.99 22.41
N GLN A 946 28.83 -24.41 22.17
CA GLN A 946 29.81 -24.95 21.21
C GLN A 946 30.65 -26.12 21.76
N ALA A 947 30.84 -26.19 23.09
CA ALA A 947 31.66 -27.24 23.73
C ALA A 947 30.90 -28.55 23.98
N ILE A 948 29.57 -28.54 24.01
CA ILE A 948 28.75 -29.70 24.37
C ILE A 948 27.97 -30.22 23.14
N PRO A 949 28.36 -31.35 22.52
CA PRO A 949 27.76 -31.85 21.28
C PRO A 949 26.39 -32.54 21.47
N VAL A 950 25.75 -32.43 22.64
CA VAL A 950 24.49 -33.08 22.98
C VAL A 950 23.52 -32.05 23.54
N LEU A 951 22.46 -31.77 22.78
CA LEU A 951 21.53 -30.64 22.98
C LEU A 951 21.06 -30.47 24.45
N ASN A 952 20.52 -31.53 25.05
CA ASN A 952 19.94 -31.48 26.40
C ASN A 952 21.00 -31.15 27.47
N VAL A 953 22.23 -31.63 27.30
CA VAL A 953 23.33 -31.37 28.26
C VAL A 953 23.82 -29.92 28.15
N ALA A 954 23.73 -29.30 26.97
CA ALA A 954 23.99 -27.88 26.80
C ALA A 954 22.88 -27.02 27.45
N VAL A 955 21.61 -27.43 27.31
CA VAL A 955 20.47 -26.79 28.00
C VAL A 955 20.65 -26.86 29.53
N ASP A 956 20.96 -28.03 30.09
CA ASP A 956 21.17 -28.19 31.53
C ASP A 956 22.33 -27.32 32.06
N ALA A 957 23.47 -27.32 31.35
CA ALA A 957 24.64 -26.54 31.73
C ALA A 957 24.39 -25.01 31.68
N ILE A 958 23.74 -24.53 30.61
CA ILE A 958 23.36 -23.11 30.49
C ILE A 958 22.32 -22.73 31.55
N SER A 959 21.34 -23.60 31.81
CA SER A 959 20.33 -23.37 32.85
C SER A 959 20.94 -23.25 34.24
N LEU A 960 21.91 -24.11 34.58
CA LEU A 960 22.64 -24.04 35.84
C LEU A 960 23.46 -22.74 35.96
N THR A 961 24.12 -22.31 34.88
CA THR A 961 24.88 -21.04 34.84
C THR A 961 23.97 -19.81 35.00
N LEU A 962 22.84 -19.74 34.30
CA LEU A 962 21.89 -18.62 34.42
C LEU A 962 21.22 -18.58 35.80
N THR A 963 20.80 -19.74 36.32
CA THR A 963 20.16 -19.85 37.64
C THR A 963 21.09 -19.41 38.77
N THR A 964 22.38 -19.78 38.70
CA THR A 964 23.38 -19.39 39.71
C THR A 964 23.79 -17.91 39.62
N LEU A 965 23.77 -17.30 38.44
CA LEU A 965 24.05 -15.87 38.26
C LEU A 965 22.89 -14.94 38.68
N TRP A 966 21.62 -15.39 38.56
CA TRP A 966 20.43 -14.54 38.73
C TRP A 966 19.46 -14.96 39.84
N GLY A 967 19.76 -15.98 40.63
CA GLY A 967 19.03 -16.28 41.87
C GLY A 967 17.58 -16.75 41.68
N GLY A 968 17.25 -17.38 40.55
CA GLY A 968 15.96 -18.02 40.31
C GLY A 968 14.84 -17.13 39.72
N GLY A 969 15.19 -16.01 39.08
CA GLY A 969 14.22 -15.07 38.50
C GLY A 969 13.74 -15.32 37.07
N ILE A 970 14.21 -16.38 36.38
CA ILE A 970 13.89 -16.69 34.97
C ILE A 970 13.24 -18.08 34.90
N GLY A 971 12.20 -18.26 34.07
CA GLY A 971 11.52 -19.53 33.90
C GLY A 971 12.36 -20.58 33.16
N ALA A 972 12.10 -21.87 33.43
CA ALA A 972 12.78 -22.96 32.73
C ALA A 972 12.44 -22.98 31.21
N GLU A 973 11.23 -22.56 30.84
CA GLU A 973 10.78 -22.44 29.45
C GLU A 973 11.52 -21.30 28.74
N ASP A 974 11.65 -20.13 29.38
CA ASP A 974 12.42 -18.97 28.88
C ASP A 974 13.88 -19.33 28.58
N ILE A 975 14.53 -20.04 29.50
CA ILE A 975 15.93 -20.49 29.32
C ILE A 975 16.02 -21.49 28.16
N THR A 976 15.07 -22.42 28.04
CA THR A 976 15.03 -23.40 26.94
C THR A 976 14.86 -22.72 25.59
N LEU A 977 14.03 -21.67 25.52
CA LEU A 977 13.82 -20.86 24.33
C LEU A 977 15.09 -20.07 23.93
N LEU A 978 15.73 -19.41 24.90
CA LEU A 978 17.01 -18.70 24.70
C LEU A 978 18.11 -19.63 24.15
N VAL A 979 18.29 -20.82 24.75
CA VAL A 979 19.27 -21.81 24.29
C VAL A 979 18.96 -22.27 22.87
N SER A 980 17.67 -22.43 22.53
CA SER A 980 17.24 -22.81 21.18
C SER A 980 17.63 -21.76 20.13
N TYR A 981 17.49 -20.45 20.42
CA TYR A 981 17.95 -19.39 19.52
C TYR A 981 19.48 -19.37 19.35
N ILE A 982 20.24 -19.52 20.45
CA ILE A 982 21.71 -19.59 20.43
C ILE A 982 22.21 -20.73 19.53
N ILE A 983 21.57 -21.90 19.61
CA ILE A 983 21.94 -23.08 18.81
C ILE A 983 21.51 -22.93 17.35
N ASN A 984 20.35 -22.34 17.08
CA ASN A 984 19.92 -22.05 15.70
C ASN A 984 20.87 -21.05 15.00
N PHE A 985 21.32 -20.00 15.70
CA PHE A 985 22.32 -19.05 15.18
C PHE A 985 23.61 -19.78 14.75
N ILE A 986 24.13 -20.69 15.59
CA ILE A 986 25.33 -21.50 15.29
C ILE A 986 25.08 -22.41 14.08
N ASN A 987 23.92 -23.05 13.98
CA ASN A 987 23.56 -23.91 12.85
C ASN A 987 23.52 -23.14 11.53
N TYR A 988 22.89 -21.96 11.52
CA TYR A 988 22.84 -21.09 10.34
C TYR A 988 24.24 -20.56 9.96
N GLN A 989 25.07 -20.17 10.94
CA GLN A 989 26.46 -19.74 10.70
C GLN A 989 27.29 -20.84 10.02
N ASN A 990 27.14 -22.09 10.46
CA ASN A 990 27.79 -23.25 9.84
C ASN A 990 27.24 -23.53 8.44
N GLY A 991 25.92 -23.44 8.25
CA GLY A 991 25.25 -23.60 6.96
C GLY A 991 25.68 -22.55 5.92
N ALA A 992 25.72 -21.27 6.30
CA ALA A 992 26.22 -20.18 5.47
C ALA A 992 27.69 -20.40 5.08
N SER A 993 28.55 -20.72 6.06
CA SER A 993 29.98 -20.97 5.83
C SER A 993 30.20 -22.17 4.88
N SER A 994 29.42 -23.24 5.01
CA SER A 994 29.49 -24.40 4.12
C SER A 994 28.98 -24.09 2.72
N CYS A 995 27.95 -23.25 2.56
CA CYS A 995 27.47 -22.84 1.23
C CYS A 995 28.47 -21.90 0.54
N PHE A 996 29.02 -20.92 1.27
CA PHE A 996 30.05 -19.99 0.78
C PHE A 996 31.29 -20.72 0.25
N ASN A 997 31.79 -21.72 0.99
CA ASN A 997 32.94 -22.53 0.58
C ASN A 997 32.64 -23.52 -0.58
N SER A 998 31.44 -23.49 -1.16
CA SER A 998 30.99 -24.34 -2.28
C SER A 998 30.51 -23.56 -3.51
N LEU A 999 30.74 -22.24 -3.52
CA LEU A 999 30.44 -21.30 -4.61
C LEU A 999 31.75 -20.87 -5.31
#